data_AF-A0A836AEJ1-F1
#
_entry.id   AF-A0A836AEJ1-F1
#
_cell.length_a   1.000
_cell.length_b   1.000
_cell.length_c   1.000
_cell.angle_alpha   90.00
_cell.angle_beta   90.00
_cell.angle_gamma   90.00
#
_symmetry.space_group_name_H-M   'P 1'
#
loop_
_entity.id
_entity.type
_entity.pdbx_description
1 polymer ?
#
loop_
_entity_poly.entity_id
_entity_poly.type
_entity_poly.pdbx_seq_one_letter_code
_entity_poly.pdbx_strand_id
1 'polypeptide(L)'
;MYRPVTISRTSFPLWMIFLIVFGVVAILGTTIGLLVHFLAVENKTYYYQGSFKVLNIPYNRNYEKETSQENNYLSKILETKMSDAFQSSSIYRQYINSQVITLVPADNSVTAHIWLVFKAPKSMKENTRRGIESILRQMLRNQSGSLTTDPDSLTLKEISKVEAEKIINNRCGRRPRMSATYDRIKGGSTAQEGEWPWQASLKKNGRHYCGASLISDRYLVTAAHCFKNSQDPRNYTVTFGTRVNRPYMQHYVQQILIHENYIRGELHDDIAVILLTEKVLFKNDVHSVCLPEATQSFPPGEGVVVTGWGALSYDGEYPVLLQKAPVKIIDTNTCNAQEAYDGVIQDTMLCAGYMEGTIDACQAPQRPLREKSEHSVNGPSNYSFHEDILTSQHYIMMPSCIAGIKKFLQPLECSQADYPQVEYQRRQQCWGPISLSLFTLAIIAIIGIAIGIVTHFVVEDDKSFYYLASFKATNIKYRECYGMRTSKQFIERSHQIERMMSRIFQHSGEGRFIKSHVIKLSPDQNGMNILMVLVFRFPSTDSTEQVRKKIERILYQSLKREPMPLTIYKPSFTLTPINNKKMRNLLNSRCGIRMTPSYMPLPAFASTERIVQGSEAALEGEWPWQASLQLIGAGHQCGASLISNTWLLTAAHCFRRNKDPNRWIVTFGITITPPTVKRSLRKIIIHENYRKETNENDIALAQLATRVEFSNVVQRVCLPDSSLKLRPKTGVFVTGFGSIVDDGPTQNKLRQARVETISPEVCNRKDVYDGMITSGMLCAGFMEGKVDACKGDSGGPLVYENHEIWYLVGILKECPECYSFDEKSQSSTEVEEFVFLAVDDVSINEIFQRSSLNHHYIKSHVFNVRPSNTGLKINVLLKFQFTSNNADTIKKEADSILHQKLKLNESFLKIDTSLPYLKAMKNVEAEHILNSCCGLGREFPSMERIADGSVAKKADWPWQASLQVDGIHFCGATLISEVWLLTAAHCFDSYENPKRWTASFGTTLSPQLMRREVQSVVIHEDYAAHKRDDDIAVVKLSAPVIFSDEVHRVCLPDATFEALPESKVFVTGWGALKANGPFPNTLREVEIEIISNDICNQVHVYGGAVSSGMICAGFLKGKLDACEGDSGGPLVIPRDGNIWYLIGIVSWGMDCGKENKPGVYTKVTRYRDWIKSKTDI
;
A
#
# COMPACT_ATOMS: atom_id res chain seq x y z
N MET A 1 60.68 -62.83 28.87
CA MET A 1 61.57 -61.70 28.52
C MET A 1 60.72 -60.47 28.25
N TYR A 2 61.11 -59.28 28.71
CA TYR A 2 60.58 -57.99 28.24
C TYR A 2 61.65 -56.91 28.41
N ARG A 3 61.68 -55.91 27.52
CA ARG A 3 62.57 -54.72 27.59
C ARG A 3 61.70 -53.45 27.65
N PRO A 4 62.02 -52.45 28.51
CA PRO A 4 61.58 -51.07 28.32
C PRO A 4 62.50 -50.35 27.32
N VAL A 5 61.99 -49.26 26.71
CA VAL A 5 62.70 -48.44 25.71
C VAL A 5 63.00 -47.06 26.29
N THR A 6 64.22 -46.56 26.08
CA THR A 6 64.63 -45.20 26.45
C THR A 6 64.34 -44.18 25.34
N ILE A 7 63.88 -42.99 25.72
CA ILE A 7 63.53 -41.89 24.81
C ILE A 7 64.52 -40.74 24.98
N SER A 8 65.20 -40.33 23.90
CA SER A 8 66.07 -39.14 23.89
C SER A 8 65.30 -37.89 23.46
N ARG A 9 65.22 -36.87 24.33
CA ARG A 9 64.73 -35.53 23.96
C ARG A 9 65.85 -34.71 23.32
N THR A 10 65.71 -34.35 22.05
CA THR A 10 66.54 -33.31 21.41
C THR A 10 66.04 -31.92 21.82
N SER A 11 66.73 -31.26 22.74
CA SER A 11 66.43 -29.87 23.13
C SER A 11 66.99 -28.87 22.12
N PHE A 12 66.13 -28.11 21.45
CA PHE A 12 66.58 -26.93 20.71
C PHE A 12 67.22 -25.92 21.68
N PRO A 13 68.35 -25.29 21.30
CA PRO A 13 69.05 -24.37 22.20
C PRO A 13 68.19 -23.12 22.42
N LEU A 14 68.16 -22.63 23.67
CA LEU A 14 67.24 -21.57 24.11
C LEU A 14 67.30 -20.28 23.26
N TRP A 15 68.46 -19.95 22.69
CA TRP A 15 68.61 -18.78 21.82
C TRP A 15 67.85 -18.91 20.49
N MET A 16 67.75 -20.11 19.90
CA MET A 16 66.91 -20.35 18.71
C MET A 16 65.42 -20.21 19.05
N ILE A 17 65.00 -20.74 20.20
CA ILE A 17 63.61 -20.58 20.67
C ILE A 17 63.30 -19.10 20.88
N PHE A 18 64.24 -18.34 21.47
CA PHE A 18 64.11 -16.88 21.63
C PHE A 18 64.02 -16.15 20.28
N LEU A 19 64.85 -16.50 19.29
CA LEU A 19 64.77 -15.90 17.94
C LEU A 19 63.46 -16.23 17.22
N ILE A 20 62.96 -17.47 17.31
CA ILE A 20 61.69 -17.87 16.70
C ILE A 20 60.53 -17.16 17.38
N VAL A 21 60.49 -17.12 18.72
CA VAL A 21 59.45 -16.39 19.47
C VAL A 21 59.53 -14.89 19.20
N PHE A 22 60.71 -14.28 19.17
CA PHE A 22 60.87 -12.85 18.89
C PHE A 22 60.49 -12.52 17.44
N GLY A 23 60.83 -13.36 16.47
CA GLY A 23 60.39 -13.23 15.08
C GLY A 23 58.87 -13.34 14.93
N VAL A 24 58.25 -14.34 15.54
CA VAL A 24 56.79 -14.51 15.54
C VAL A 24 56.10 -13.34 16.25
N VAL A 25 56.60 -12.87 17.39
CA VAL A 25 56.06 -11.71 18.12
C VAL A 25 56.28 -10.41 17.35
N ALA A 26 57.38 -10.23 16.63
CA ALA A 26 57.60 -9.08 15.76
C ALA A 26 56.67 -9.09 14.54
N ILE A 27 56.41 -10.27 13.95
CA ILE A 27 55.46 -10.44 12.84
C ILE A 27 54.01 -10.23 13.32
N LEU A 28 53.60 -10.79 14.46
CA LEU A 28 52.29 -10.49 15.05
C LEU A 28 52.18 -9.03 15.48
N GLY A 29 53.22 -8.43 16.08
CA GLY A 29 53.23 -7.03 16.49
C GLY A 29 53.12 -6.07 15.31
N THR A 30 53.80 -6.35 14.19
CA THR A 30 53.70 -5.54 12.97
C THR A 30 52.40 -5.79 12.20
N THR A 31 51.90 -7.03 12.13
CA THR A 31 50.60 -7.30 11.47
C THR A 31 49.40 -6.82 12.30
N ILE A 32 49.41 -6.96 13.62
CA ILE A 32 48.40 -6.35 14.51
C ILE A 32 48.56 -4.82 14.49
N GLY A 33 49.78 -4.29 14.52
CA GLY A 33 50.04 -2.86 14.42
C GLY A 33 49.52 -2.26 13.11
N LEU A 34 49.74 -2.94 11.98
CA LEU A 34 49.17 -2.58 10.68
C LEU A 34 47.64 -2.76 10.66
N LEU A 35 47.09 -3.86 11.18
CA LEU A 35 45.63 -4.04 11.28
C LEU A 35 45.02 -2.89 12.07
N VAL A 36 45.49 -2.62 13.28
CA VAL A 36 45.04 -1.52 14.15
C VAL A 36 45.24 -0.16 13.48
N HIS A 37 46.33 0.05 12.73
CA HIS A 37 46.53 1.27 11.94
C HIS A 37 45.50 1.44 10.82
N PHE A 38 45.02 0.35 10.20
CA PHE A 38 43.91 0.39 9.23
C PHE A 38 42.51 0.36 9.89
N LEU A 39 42.38 -0.16 11.11
CA LEU A 39 41.13 -0.31 11.89
C LEU A 39 40.74 0.97 12.62
N ALA A 40 41.67 1.53 13.38
CA ALA A 40 41.47 2.66 14.28
C ALA A 40 41.53 4.01 13.53
N VAL A 41 41.45 3.99 12.19
CA VAL A 41 41.28 5.23 11.43
C VAL A 41 39.87 5.74 11.65
N GLU A 42 39.77 6.78 12.48
CA GLU A 42 38.53 7.55 12.65
C GLU A 42 37.91 7.86 11.28
N ASN A 43 36.73 7.27 11.01
CA ASN A 43 35.95 7.53 9.82
C ASN A 43 35.36 8.95 9.91
N LYS A 44 36.17 9.94 9.53
CA LYS A 44 35.84 11.36 9.62
C LYS A 44 34.83 11.72 8.54
N THR A 45 33.85 12.55 8.90
CA THR A 45 32.95 13.19 7.93
C THR A 45 33.68 14.31 7.21
N TYR A 46 33.72 14.22 5.89
CA TYR A 46 34.23 15.22 4.97
C TYR A 46 33.06 15.91 4.27
N TYR A 47 33.15 17.23 4.20
CA TYR A 47 32.15 18.09 3.56
C TYR A 47 32.80 18.73 2.35
N TYR A 48 32.17 18.63 1.19
CA TYR A 48 32.66 19.24 -0.04
C TYR A 48 31.61 20.18 -0.60
N GLN A 49 32.03 21.38 -0.98
CA GLN A 49 31.28 22.30 -1.80
C GLN A 49 31.81 22.20 -3.24
N GLY A 50 30.93 22.28 -4.23
CA GLY A 50 31.32 22.34 -5.63
C GLY A 50 30.42 23.24 -6.43
N SER A 51 30.77 23.41 -7.71
CA SER A 51 29.86 23.97 -8.70
C SER A 51 30.13 23.39 -10.07
N PHE A 52 29.10 23.38 -10.93
CA PHE A 52 29.24 23.08 -12.36
C PHE A 52 28.18 23.88 -13.15
N LYS A 53 28.46 24.14 -14.43
CA LYS A 53 27.52 24.80 -15.34
C LYS A 53 26.58 23.79 -15.98
N VAL A 54 25.29 24.10 -15.89
CA VAL A 54 24.24 23.50 -16.71
C VAL A 54 24.02 24.42 -17.91
N LEU A 55 24.18 23.89 -19.12
CA LEU A 55 24.12 24.61 -20.39
C LEU A 55 22.73 24.48 -21.01
N ASN A 56 22.44 25.35 -21.98
CA ASN A 56 21.18 25.36 -22.74
C ASN A 56 19.95 25.62 -21.86
N ILE A 57 20.11 26.43 -20.81
CA ILE A 57 19.02 26.95 -19.98
C ILE A 57 18.92 28.46 -20.21
N PRO A 58 17.74 29.01 -20.60
CA PRO A 58 17.57 30.44 -20.76
C PRO A 58 17.69 31.16 -19.41
N TYR A 59 18.23 32.38 -19.42
CA TYR A 59 18.34 33.21 -18.22
C TYR A 59 16.96 33.49 -17.61
N ASN A 60 16.78 33.15 -16.34
CA ASN A 60 15.57 33.42 -15.57
C ASN A 60 15.95 33.70 -14.11
N ARG A 61 15.55 34.87 -13.58
CA ARG A 61 15.83 35.27 -12.20
C ARG A 61 15.14 34.40 -11.16
N ASN A 62 14.09 33.67 -11.51
CA ASN A 62 13.44 32.76 -10.57
C ASN A 62 14.40 31.64 -10.09
N TYR A 63 15.45 31.27 -10.84
CA TYR A 63 16.47 30.34 -10.33
C TYR A 63 17.17 30.85 -9.06
N GLU A 64 17.27 32.17 -8.86
CA GLU A 64 17.87 32.78 -7.66
C GLU A 64 16.96 32.67 -6.41
N LYS A 65 15.65 32.46 -6.59
CA LYS A 65 14.66 32.29 -5.52
C LYS A 65 14.55 30.83 -5.08
N GLU A 66 14.75 30.55 -3.78
CA GLU A 66 14.65 29.17 -3.26
C GLU A 66 13.23 28.58 -3.32
N THR A 67 12.20 29.42 -3.28
CA THR A 67 10.77 29.03 -3.33
C THR A 67 10.25 28.78 -4.75
N SER A 68 10.97 29.20 -5.81
CA SER A 68 10.41 29.17 -7.17
C SER A 68 10.21 27.76 -7.71
N GLN A 69 9.26 27.62 -8.63
CA GLN A 69 9.00 26.36 -9.32
C GLN A 69 10.23 25.95 -10.15
N GLU A 70 10.92 26.90 -10.78
CA GLU A 70 12.08 26.64 -11.65
C GLU A 70 13.32 26.23 -10.84
N ASN A 71 13.59 26.86 -9.69
CA ASN A 71 14.68 26.43 -8.80
C ASN A 71 14.38 25.02 -8.27
N ASN A 72 13.22 24.81 -7.65
CA ASN A 72 12.87 23.52 -7.07
C ASN A 72 12.92 22.39 -8.10
N TYR A 73 12.41 22.63 -9.32
CA TYR A 73 12.46 21.68 -10.42
C TYR A 73 13.90 21.33 -10.86
N LEU A 74 14.74 22.34 -11.15
CA LEU A 74 16.10 22.11 -11.62
C LEU A 74 16.99 21.51 -10.51
N SER A 75 16.88 22.03 -9.29
CA SER A 75 17.55 21.48 -8.10
C SER A 75 17.21 20.00 -7.93
N LYS A 76 15.92 19.62 -7.94
CA LYS A 76 15.49 18.24 -7.72
C LYS A 76 16.08 17.25 -8.73
N ILE A 77 16.21 17.62 -10.00
CA ILE A 77 16.83 16.76 -11.03
C ILE A 77 18.32 16.57 -10.76
N LEU A 78 19.04 17.64 -10.45
CA LEU A 78 20.48 17.58 -10.18
C LEU A 78 20.78 16.79 -8.90
N GLU A 79 19.98 16.97 -7.84
CA GLU A 79 20.09 16.17 -6.60
C GLU A 79 19.87 14.68 -6.86
N THR A 80 18.87 14.33 -7.68
CA THR A 80 18.57 12.94 -8.04
C THR A 80 19.71 12.32 -8.85
N LYS A 81 20.18 13.00 -9.91
CA LYS A 81 21.32 12.53 -10.72
C LYS A 81 22.60 12.36 -9.89
N MET A 82 22.91 13.27 -8.98
CA MET A 82 24.06 13.13 -8.07
C MET A 82 23.90 11.94 -7.12
N SER A 83 22.72 11.81 -6.50
CA SER A 83 22.40 10.71 -5.59
C SER A 83 22.56 9.35 -6.28
N ASP A 84 22.00 9.18 -7.48
CA ASP A 84 22.04 7.91 -8.20
C ASP A 84 23.46 7.59 -8.71
N ALA A 85 24.20 8.62 -9.16
CA ALA A 85 25.61 8.47 -9.55
C ALA A 85 26.48 8.00 -8.37
N PHE A 86 26.27 8.51 -7.15
CA PHE A 86 27.02 8.06 -5.98
C PHE A 86 26.53 6.71 -5.43
N GLN A 87 25.22 6.46 -5.38
CA GLN A 87 24.66 5.17 -4.91
C GLN A 87 25.02 3.99 -5.82
N SER A 88 25.20 4.22 -7.12
CA SER A 88 25.67 3.20 -8.08
C SER A 88 27.20 3.07 -8.18
N SER A 89 27.95 3.93 -7.48
CA SER A 89 29.43 3.98 -7.58
C SER A 89 30.16 3.01 -6.67
N SER A 90 31.48 2.87 -6.89
CA SER A 90 32.39 2.15 -5.99
C SER A 90 32.58 2.83 -4.62
N ILE A 91 32.17 4.10 -4.44
CA ILE A 91 32.25 4.83 -3.16
C ILE A 91 30.90 4.96 -2.45
N TYR A 92 29.89 4.17 -2.83
CA TYR A 92 28.56 4.21 -2.21
C TYR A 92 28.59 3.99 -0.68
N ARG A 93 29.57 3.23 -0.15
CA ARG A 93 29.74 3.00 1.30
C ARG A 93 30.21 4.25 2.05
N GLN A 94 30.84 5.21 1.35
CA GLN A 94 31.31 6.48 1.91
C GLN A 94 30.30 7.62 1.71
N TYR A 95 29.37 7.50 0.76
CA TYR A 95 28.36 8.52 0.44
C TYR A 95 27.32 8.65 1.57
N ILE A 96 26.97 9.89 1.94
CA ILE A 96 25.91 10.19 2.91
C ILE A 96 24.79 11.04 2.30
N ASN A 97 25.13 12.10 1.57
CA ASN A 97 24.17 13.04 1.00
C ASN A 97 24.78 13.89 -0.14
N SER A 98 23.99 14.28 -1.13
CA SER A 98 24.31 15.28 -2.16
C SER A 98 23.12 16.19 -2.40
N GLN A 99 23.33 17.51 -2.40
CA GLN A 99 22.26 18.49 -2.55
C GLN A 99 22.69 19.74 -3.32
N VAL A 100 21.75 20.43 -3.95
CA VAL A 100 21.97 21.74 -4.60
C VAL A 100 21.76 22.83 -3.56
N ILE A 101 22.75 23.70 -3.38
CA ILE A 101 22.71 24.87 -2.49
C ILE A 101 21.85 25.95 -3.12
N THR A 102 22.23 26.38 -4.33
CA THR A 102 21.61 27.48 -5.07
C THR A 102 21.95 27.39 -6.56
N LEU A 103 21.17 28.06 -7.39
CA LEU A 103 21.24 28.07 -8.85
C LEU A 103 21.44 29.51 -9.32
N VAL A 104 22.66 29.84 -9.75
CA VAL A 104 22.99 31.20 -10.21
C VAL A 104 22.84 31.27 -11.74
N PRO A 105 21.86 32.00 -12.28
CA PRO A 105 21.67 32.12 -13.72
C PRO A 105 22.74 33.02 -14.36
N ALA A 106 23.11 32.68 -15.59
CA ALA A 106 24.04 33.41 -16.44
C ALA A 106 23.56 33.31 -17.90
N ASP A 107 24.27 33.94 -18.83
CA ASP A 107 23.88 33.90 -20.24
C ASP A 107 23.85 32.45 -20.77
N ASN A 108 22.66 32.02 -21.20
CA ASN A 108 22.30 30.67 -21.67
C ASN A 108 22.80 29.49 -20.80
N SER A 109 23.03 29.73 -19.50
CA SER A 109 23.49 28.71 -18.56
C SER A 109 23.10 29.00 -17.11
N VAL A 110 23.08 27.97 -16.27
CA VAL A 110 22.88 28.10 -14.82
C VAL A 110 24.04 27.41 -14.11
N THR A 111 24.70 28.13 -13.21
CA THR A 111 25.75 27.57 -12.35
C THR A 111 25.09 26.95 -11.12
N ALA A 112 25.08 25.62 -11.05
CA ALA A 112 24.60 24.90 -9.89
C ALA A 112 25.69 24.81 -8.83
N HIS A 113 25.47 25.43 -7.68
CA HIS A 113 26.33 25.25 -6.50
C HIS A 113 25.81 24.07 -5.69
N ILE A 114 26.70 23.14 -5.33
CA ILE A 114 26.34 21.87 -4.68
C ILE A 114 27.08 21.70 -3.36
N TRP A 115 26.49 20.94 -2.43
CA TRP A 115 27.17 20.43 -1.24
C TRP A 115 27.00 18.93 -1.10
N LEU A 116 28.07 18.28 -0.62
CA LEU A 116 28.21 16.83 -0.57
C LEU A 116 28.75 16.42 0.80
N VAL A 117 28.28 15.28 1.30
CA VAL A 117 28.74 14.67 2.56
C VAL A 117 29.23 13.26 2.30
N PHE A 118 30.48 13.01 2.70
CA PHE A 118 31.11 11.69 2.67
C PHE A 118 31.73 11.36 4.02
N LYS A 119 31.85 10.07 4.36
CA LYS A 119 32.50 9.58 5.57
C LYS A 119 33.54 8.54 5.20
N ALA A 120 34.80 8.80 5.54
CA ALA A 120 35.93 7.99 5.08
C ALA A 120 37.10 7.99 6.07
N PRO A 121 38.01 7.00 5.99
CA PRO A 121 39.28 7.01 6.71
C PRO A 121 40.15 8.21 6.30
N LYS A 122 40.91 8.81 7.25
CA LYS A 122 41.92 9.86 6.96
C LYS A 122 42.87 9.47 5.82
N SER A 123 43.31 8.22 5.77
CA SER A 123 44.18 7.66 4.72
C SER A 123 43.49 7.54 3.35
N MET A 124 42.16 7.43 3.30
CA MET A 124 41.39 7.37 2.05
C MET A 124 40.91 8.74 1.58
N LYS A 125 41.16 9.84 2.30
CA LYS A 125 40.65 11.19 1.98
C LYS A 125 40.83 11.56 0.52
N GLU A 126 42.06 11.50 -0.01
CA GLU A 126 42.37 11.93 -1.38
C GLU A 126 41.93 10.90 -2.44
N ASN A 127 41.71 9.64 -2.06
CA ASN A 127 41.10 8.63 -2.93
C ASN A 127 39.59 8.85 -3.02
N THR A 128 38.96 9.21 -1.91
CA THR A 128 37.53 9.55 -1.83
C THR A 128 37.26 10.83 -2.62
N ARG A 129 38.07 11.88 -2.43
CA ARG A 129 37.98 13.12 -3.22
C ARG A 129 38.10 12.87 -4.72
N ARG A 130 39.15 12.17 -5.17
CA ARG A 130 39.32 11.84 -6.60
C ARG A 130 38.21 10.94 -7.12
N GLY A 131 37.65 10.06 -6.29
CA GLY A 131 36.44 9.29 -6.58
C GLY A 131 35.24 10.22 -6.84
N ILE A 132 34.97 11.16 -5.93
CA ILE A 132 33.88 12.14 -6.05
C ILE A 132 34.03 12.95 -7.35
N GLU A 133 35.21 13.51 -7.61
CA GLU A 133 35.48 14.29 -8.83
C GLU A 133 35.33 13.44 -10.09
N SER A 134 35.79 12.19 -10.09
CA SER A 134 35.65 11.27 -11.21
C SER A 134 34.19 10.89 -11.49
N ILE A 135 33.41 10.59 -10.44
CA ILE A 135 31.98 10.23 -10.56
C ILE A 135 31.15 11.42 -11.01
N LEU A 136 31.42 12.63 -10.50
CA LEU A 136 30.76 13.84 -10.99
C LEU A 136 31.13 14.13 -12.46
N ARG A 137 32.40 14.04 -12.86
CA ARG A 137 32.77 14.21 -14.27
C ARG A 137 32.17 13.11 -15.16
N GLN A 138 32.00 11.89 -14.66
CA GLN A 138 31.30 10.81 -15.37
C GLN A 138 29.78 11.09 -15.49
N MET A 139 29.14 11.57 -14.42
CA MET A 139 27.74 12.00 -14.41
C MET A 139 27.49 13.14 -15.41
N LEU A 140 28.36 14.15 -15.44
CA LEU A 140 28.26 15.31 -16.34
C LEU A 140 28.61 14.95 -17.81
N ARG A 141 29.37 13.88 -18.05
CA ARG A 141 29.70 13.34 -19.39
C ARG A 141 28.64 12.35 -19.91
N ASN A 142 27.97 11.60 -19.04
CA ASN A 142 26.86 10.73 -19.41
C ASN A 142 25.61 11.58 -19.70
N GLN A 143 25.52 12.08 -20.94
CA GLN A 143 24.39 12.89 -21.43
C GLN A 143 23.11 12.06 -21.66
N SER A 144 22.71 11.27 -20.67
CA SER A 144 21.40 10.60 -20.60
C SER A 144 20.31 11.60 -20.18
N GLY A 145 20.05 12.53 -21.10
CA GLY A 145 18.75 13.19 -21.26
C GLY A 145 18.47 14.49 -20.49
N SER A 146 17.70 15.35 -21.17
CA SER A 146 17.07 16.60 -20.72
C SER A 146 17.94 17.75 -20.21
N LEU A 147 19.16 17.53 -19.75
CA LEU A 147 20.07 18.60 -19.32
C LEU A 147 21.43 18.44 -19.99
N THR A 148 21.94 19.54 -20.56
CA THR A 148 23.32 19.62 -21.03
C THR A 148 24.17 20.18 -19.89
N THR A 149 25.36 19.63 -19.66
CA THR A 149 26.28 20.11 -18.62
C THR A 149 27.69 20.21 -19.15
N ASP A 150 28.43 21.19 -18.66
CA ASP A 150 29.87 21.34 -18.90
C ASP A 150 30.65 20.51 -17.86
N PRO A 151 31.26 19.36 -18.24
CA PRO A 151 31.96 18.50 -17.29
C PRO A 151 33.30 19.06 -16.81
N ASP A 152 33.83 20.05 -17.53
CA ASP A 152 35.16 20.61 -17.27
C ASP A 152 35.05 21.86 -16.38
N SER A 153 33.89 22.54 -16.40
CA SER A 153 33.47 23.56 -15.40
C SER A 153 33.36 23.07 -13.95
N LEU A 154 33.44 21.75 -13.70
CA LEU A 154 33.31 21.19 -12.35
C LEU A 154 34.43 21.69 -11.43
N THR A 155 34.05 22.46 -10.42
CA THR A 155 34.87 22.81 -9.26
C THR A 155 34.48 21.93 -8.06
N LEU A 156 35.46 21.57 -7.22
CA LEU A 156 35.23 20.89 -5.94
C LEU A 156 36.27 21.35 -4.90
N LYS A 157 35.78 21.75 -3.73
CA LYS A 157 36.56 22.26 -2.58
C LYS A 157 36.06 21.59 -1.30
N GLU A 158 36.96 21.16 -0.43
CA GLU A 158 36.63 20.74 0.93
C GLU A 158 36.29 21.98 1.79
N ILE A 159 35.22 21.88 2.59
CA ILE A 159 34.77 22.94 3.51
C ILE A 159 34.76 22.45 4.95
N SER A 160 34.75 23.37 5.92
CA SER A 160 34.70 23.00 7.33
C SER A 160 33.31 22.49 7.74
N LYS A 161 33.24 21.71 8.82
CA LYS A 161 31.95 21.25 9.39
C LYS A 161 31.04 22.44 9.74
N VAL A 162 31.60 23.49 10.35
CA VAL A 162 30.86 24.69 10.79
C VAL A 162 30.29 25.46 9.59
N GLU A 163 31.07 25.57 8.52
CA GLU A 163 30.67 26.18 7.25
C GLU A 163 29.55 25.37 6.56
N ALA A 164 29.63 24.03 6.60
CA ALA A 164 28.56 23.16 6.12
C ALA A 164 27.27 23.26 6.97
N GLU A 165 27.36 23.25 8.30
CA GLU A 165 26.20 23.41 9.19
C GLU A 165 25.52 24.78 9.00
N LYS A 166 26.29 25.85 8.74
CA LYS A 166 25.77 27.17 8.36
C LYS A 166 25.03 27.16 7.02
N ILE A 167 25.50 26.40 6.02
CA ILE A 167 24.82 26.24 4.72
C ILE A 167 23.52 25.43 4.86
N ILE A 168 23.47 24.46 5.78
CA ILE A 168 22.27 23.62 6.02
C ILE A 168 21.18 24.42 6.74
N ASN A 169 21.54 25.12 7.83
CA ASN A 169 20.57 25.72 8.75
C ASN A 169 20.03 27.08 8.29
N ASN A 170 20.62 27.68 7.25
CA ASN A 170 20.15 28.94 6.66
C ASN A 170 18.93 28.78 5.74
N ARG A 171 18.57 27.56 5.32
CA ARG A 171 17.39 27.32 4.45
C ARG A 171 16.15 26.95 5.24
N CYS A 172 15.03 27.56 4.84
CA CYS A 172 13.76 27.45 5.51
C CYS A 172 13.09 26.07 5.32
N GLY A 173 12.11 25.73 6.16
CA GLY A 173 11.20 24.58 5.95
C GLY A 173 11.82 23.17 6.10
N ARG A 174 13.14 23.07 6.34
CA ARG A 174 13.85 21.80 6.53
C ARG A 174 13.43 21.07 7.82
N ARG A 175 13.50 19.74 7.83
CA ARG A 175 13.31 18.93 9.06
C ARG A 175 14.45 17.92 9.20
N PRO A 176 14.98 17.68 10.42
CA PRO A 176 15.86 16.53 10.68
C PRO A 176 15.17 15.21 10.29
N ARG A 177 15.96 14.18 9.91
CA ARG A 177 15.42 12.87 9.49
C ARG A 177 14.56 12.25 10.59
N MET A 178 13.26 12.09 10.34
CA MET A 178 12.32 11.45 11.26
C MET A 178 12.50 9.93 11.34
N SER A 179 12.31 9.40 12.55
CA SER A 179 11.95 7.99 12.77
C SER A 179 10.43 7.88 12.90
N ALA A 180 9.79 6.91 12.24
CA ALA A 180 8.35 6.78 12.19
C ALA A 180 7.82 5.80 13.26
N THR A 181 7.56 6.32 14.46
CA THR A 181 6.77 5.64 15.50
C THR A 181 5.75 6.63 16.07
N TYR A 182 4.47 6.27 16.04
CA TYR A 182 3.36 7.15 16.43
C TYR A 182 2.46 6.45 17.46
N ASP A 183 2.39 7.01 18.66
CA ASP A 183 1.41 6.67 19.70
C ASP A 183 0.45 7.84 19.94
N ARG A 184 -0.74 7.51 20.46
CA ARG A 184 -1.95 8.33 20.31
C ARG A 184 -2.12 9.44 21.34
N ILE A 185 -2.55 10.61 20.85
CA ILE A 185 -3.52 11.50 21.51
C ILE A 185 -4.82 11.47 20.67
N LYS A 186 -5.91 12.14 21.07
CA LYS A 186 -7.17 12.14 20.31
C LYS A 186 -6.95 12.74 18.92
N GLY A 187 -6.86 11.90 17.89
CA GLY A 187 -6.46 12.28 16.52
C GLY A 187 -4.96 12.55 16.33
N GLY A 188 -4.33 13.30 17.24
CA GLY A 188 -2.94 13.74 17.14
C GLY A 188 -1.89 12.83 17.83
N SER A 189 -0.67 13.36 17.97
CA SER A 189 0.44 12.77 18.73
C SER A 189 1.39 13.86 19.24
N THR A 190 2.31 13.52 20.16
CA THR A 190 3.34 14.45 20.65
C THR A 190 4.48 14.60 19.64
N ALA A 191 5.01 15.82 19.51
CA ALA A 191 6.17 16.13 18.67
C ALA A 191 7.51 15.77 19.33
N GLN A 192 8.44 15.26 18.55
CA GLN A 192 9.81 14.96 18.97
C GLN A 192 10.70 16.22 18.97
N GLU A 193 11.85 16.12 19.64
CA GLU A 193 12.87 17.17 19.69
C GLU A 193 13.39 17.50 18.29
N GLY A 194 13.36 18.79 17.92
CA GLY A 194 13.72 19.26 16.57
C GLY A 194 12.75 18.87 15.46
N GLU A 195 11.59 18.25 15.75
CA GLU A 195 10.66 17.77 14.70
C GLU A 195 9.96 18.91 13.94
N TRP A 196 9.75 20.06 14.60
CA TRP A 196 9.09 21.26 14.06
C TRP A 196 9.88 22.52 14.46
N PRO A 197 11.06 22.77 13.85
CA PRO A 197 12.06 23.70 14.37
C PRO A 197 11.67 25.19 14.27
N TRP A 198 10.64 25.53 13.52
CA TRP A 198 10.10 26.90 13.42
C TRP A 198 9.01 27.23 14.44
N GLN A 199 8.49 26.23 15.18
CA GLN A 199 7.41 26.45 16.13
C GLN A 199 7.92 27.21 17.36
N ALA A 200 7.36 28.40 17.57
CA ALA A 200 7.57 29.21 18.75
C ALA A 200 6.31 29.26 19.63
N SER A 201 6.52 29.42 20.93
CA SER A 201 5.52 29.80 21.91
C SER A 201 5.67 31.29 22.22
N LEU A 202 4.68 32.09 21.82
CA LEU A 202 4.52 33.47 22.28
C LEU A 202 3.98 33.44 23.72
N LYS A 203 4.77 33.96 24.64
CA LYS A 203 4.43 34.04 26.05
C LYS A 203 4.02 35.45 26.43
N LYS A 204 2.94 35.56 27.20
CA LYS A 204 2.49 36.80 27.85
C LYS A 204 2.68 36.67 29.35
N ASN A 205 3.36 37.62 29.98
CA ASN A 205 3.68 37.61 31.41
C ASN A 205 4.29 36.26 31.88
N GLY A 206 5.16 35.66 31.06
CA GLY A 206 5.85 34.38 31.33
C GLY A 206 5.05 33.10 31.07
N ARG A 207 3.72 33.16 30.82
CA ARG A 207 2.87 32.00 30.49
C ARG A 207 2.67 31.88 28.98
N HIS A 208 2.49 30.66 28.46
CA HIS A 208 2.07 30.47 27.06
C HIS A 208 0.75 31.21 26.80
N TYR A 209 0.63 31.81 25.61
CA TYR A 209 -0.51 32.63 25.26
C TYR A 209 -0.94 32.43 23.80
N CYS A 210 -0.01 32.35 22.86
CA CYS A 210 -0.25 31.95 21.47
C CYS A 210 0.91 31.10 20.91
N GLY A 211 0.64 30.34 19.86
CA GLY A 211 1.71 29.86 18.95
C GLY A 211 2.18 30.99 18.03
N ALA A 212 3.42 30.89 17.53
CA ALA A 212 3.95 31.74 16.47
C ALA A 212 4.94 30.93 15.61
N SER A 213 5.17 31.34 14.37
CA SER A 213 6.06 30.67 13.41
C SER A 213 7.27 31.54 13.06
N LEU A 214 8.47 30.98 13.19
CA LEU A 214 9.73 31.66 12.83
C LEU A 214 9.89 31.73 11.31
N ILE A 215 9.95 32.94 10.74
CA ILE A 215 10.04 33.13 9.28
C ILE A 215 11.42 33.65 8.83
N SER A 216 12.23 34.18 9.74
CA SER A 216 13.62 34.57 9.47
C SER A 216 14.46 34.54 10.75
N ASP A 217 15.70 35.03 10.72
CA ASP A 217 16.56 35.08 11.91
C ASP A 217 16.15 36.16 12.95
N ARG A 218 15.07 36.91 12.72
CA ARG A 218 14.56 37.91 13.68
C ARG A 218 13.03 38.07 13.68
N TYR A 219 12.35 37.66 12.62
CA TYR A 219 10.90 37.89 12.47
C TYR A 219 10.10 36.60 12.67
N LEU A 220 8.93 36.73 13.31
CA LEU A 220 7.91 35.69 13.42
C LEU A 220 6.56 36.19 12.92
N VAL A 221 5.68 35.26 12.53
CA VAL A 221 4.26 35.53 12.24
C VAL A 221 3.36 34.84 13.26
N THR A 222 2.24 35.48 13.61
CA THR A 222 1.21 35.04 14.57
C THR A 222 -0.13 35.68 14.21
N ALA A 223 -1.23 35.27 14.84
CA ALA A 223 -2.50 35.97 14.73
C ALA A 223 -2.47 37.37 15.40
N ALA A 224 -3.21 38.34 14.87
CA ALA A 224 -3.32 39.69 15.42
C ALA A 224 -4.14 39.74 16.73
N HIS A 225 -5.15 38.90 16.87
CA HIS A 225 -5.99 38.78 18.05
C HIS A 225 -5.18 38.42 19.31
N CYS A 226 -3.97 37.85 19.17
CA CYS A 226 -3.04 37.63 20.27
C CYS A 226 -2.67 38.95 20.99
N PHE A 227 -2.65 40.06 20.27
CA PHE A 227 -2.30 41.38 20.81
C PHE A 227 -3.53 42.24 21.17
N LYS A 228 -4.77 41.75 20.98
CA LYS A 228 -6.03 42.50 21.21
C LYS A 228 -6.20 43.07 22.62
N ASN A 229 -5.45 42.56 23.60
CA ASN A 229 -5.50 42.99 25.01
C ASN A 229 -4.28 43.80 25.45
N SER A 230 -3.21 43.91 24.64
CA SER A 230 -2.06 44.81 24.85
C SER A 230 -1.11 44.68 23.67
N GLN A 231 -0.66 45.80 23.11
CA GLN A 231 0.36 45.85 22.04
C GLN A 231 1.76 46.23 22.56
N ASP A 232 1.94 46.39 23.88
CA ASP A 232 3.24 46.73 24.48
C ASP A 232 4.21 45.54 24.37
N PRO A 233 5.33 45.66 23.62
CA PRO A 233 6.31 44.57 23.44
C PRO A 233 6.83 43.99 24.76
N ARG A 234 6.91 44.81 25.82
CA ARG A 234 7.48 44.42 27.13
C ARG A 234 6.66 43.35 27.85
N ASN A 235 5.39 43.19 27.51
CA ASN A 235 4.52 42.15 28.06
C ASN A 235 4.76 40.77 27.42
N TYR A 236 5.55 40.69 26.34
CA TYR A 236 5.71 39.50 25.52
C TYR A 236 7.16 39.01 25.42
N THR A 237 7.31 37.69 25.42
CA THR A 237 8.57 36.99 25.13
C THR A 237 8.30 35.83 24.19
N VAL A 238 9.25 35.53 23.32
CA VAL A 238 9.17 34.41 22.36
C VAL A 238 10.09 33.30 22.85
N THR A 239 9.59 32.07 22.83
CA THR A 239 10.31 30.89 23.33
C THR A 239 10.26 29.75 22.32
N PHE A 240 11.38 29.05 22.14
CA PHE A 240 11.54 28.00 21.13
C PHE A 240 11.81 26.63 21.77
N GLY A 241 11.36 25.56 21.09
CA GLY A 241 11.57 24.19 21.50
C GLY A 241 10.33 23.49 22.06
N THR A 242 10.41 22.16 22.23
CA THR A 242 9.23 21.30 22.46
C THR A 242 8.51 21.48 23.80
N ARG A 243 9.14 22.11 24.80
CA ARG A 243 8.61 22.26 26.16
C ARG A 243 8.44 23.73 26.56
N VAL A 244 7.18 24.17 26.76
CA VAL A 244 6.84 25.55 27.19
C VAL A 244 7.64 25.99 28.42
N ASN A 245 7.81 25.10 29.40
CA ASN A 245 8.41 25.41 30.70
C ASN A 245 9.94 25.25 30.73
N ARG A 246 10.55 24.69 29.67
CA ARG A 246 12.01 24.53 29.51
C ARG A 246 12.40 24.72 28.03
N PRO A 247 12.30 25.95 27.49
CA PRO A 247 12.63 26.21 26.09
C PRO A 247 14.15 26.15 25.85
N TYR A 248 14.55 25.88 24.61
CA TYR A 248 15.95 25.84 24.18
C TYR A 248 16.58 27.24 24.10
N MET A 249 15.75 28.26 23.90
CA MET A 249 16.12 29.67 23.83
C MET A 249 14.88 30.57 23.99
N GLN A 250 15.09 31.78 24.50
CA GLN A 250 14.07 32.80 24.76
C GLN A 250 14.59 34.15 24.26
N HIS A 251 13.72 34.92 23.59
CA HIS A 251 14.04 36.27 23.10
C HIS A 251 12.94 37.26 23.50
N TYR A 252 13.31 38.54 23.62
CA TYR A 252 12.38 39.63 23.88
C TYR A 252 11.82 40.20 22.57
N VAL A 253 10.58 40.70 22.63
CA VAL A 253 9.95 41.39 21.49
C VAL A 253 10.40 42.85 21.47
N GLN A 254 10.88 43.31 20.32
CA GLN A 254 11.21 44.71 20.05
C GLN A 254 9.99 45.49 19.58
N GLN A 255 9.23 44.91 18.65
CA GLN A 255 8.07 45.55 18.01
C GLN A 255 7.05 44.50 17.60
N ILE A 256 5.78 44.91 17.62
CA ILE A 256 4.63 44.14 17.12
C ILE A 256 4.05 44.96 15.96
N LEU A 257 3.87 44.33 14.81
CA LEU A 257 3.29 44.91 13.61
C LEU A 257 1.99 44.16 13.32
N ILE A 258 0.84 44.77 13.62
CA ILE A 258 -0.48 44.22 13.27
C ILE A 258 -0.83 44.69 11.86
N HIS A 259 -1.53 43.86 11.08
CA HIS A 259 -2.02 44.25 9.76
C HIS A 259 -2.92 45.49 9.83
N GLU A 260 -2.76 46.42 8.88
CA GLU A 260 -3.40 47.74 8.95
C GLU A 260 -4.93 47.68 8.81
N ASN A 261 -5.45 46.63 8.17
CA ASN A 261 -6.88 46.36 8.06
C ASN A 261 -7.49 45.57 9.26
N TYR A 262 -6.69 45.08 10.22
CA TYR A 262 -7.22 44.19 11.26
C TYR A 262 -8.20 44.90 12.21
N ILE A 263 -9.50 44.60 12.09
CA ILE A 263 -10.54 45.15 12.96
C ILE A 263 -10.64 44.33 14.25
N ARG A 264 -10.48 45.01 15.40
CA ARG A 264 -10.41 44.38 16.72
C ARG A 264 -11.77 43.77 17.14
N GLY A 265 -11.91 42.47 16.90
CA GLY A 265 -13.10 41.69 17.24
C GLY A 265 -13.56 40.80 16.09
N GLU A 266 -13.16 41.15 14.87
CA GLU A 266 -13.35 40.35 13.67
C GLU A 266 -12.21 39.32 13.52
N LEU A 267 -12.41 38.39 12.58
CA LEU A 267 -11.46 37.34 12.20
C LEU A 267 -10.72 37.68 10.89
N HIS A 268 -11.10 38.78 10.25
CA HIS A 268 -10.61 39.24 8.94
C HIS A 268 -9.23 39.86 9.11
N ASP A 269 -8.29 39.58 8.21
CA ASP A 269 -6.90 40.08 8.27
C ASP A 269 -6.20 39.86 9.63
N ASP A 270 -6.52 38.75 10.33
CA ASP A 270 -6.03 38.40 11.66
C ASP A 270 -4.56 37.93 11.67
N ILE A 271 -3.65 38.80 11.20
CA ILE A 271 -2.22 38.52 11.05
C ILE A 271 -1.36 39.63 11.67
N ALA A 272 -0.30 39.23 12.38
CA ALA A 272 0.68 40.12 12.96
C ALA A 272 2.10 39.55 12.88
N VAL A 273 3.06 40.45 12.65
CA VAL A 273 4.50 40.15 12.56
C VAL A 273 5.20 40.65 13.83
N ILE A 274 6.03 39.79 14.41
CA ILE A 274 6.83 40.07 15.61
C ILE A 274 8.28 40.32 15.19
N LEU A 275 8.85 41.45 15.61
CA LEU A 275 10.28 41.73 15.52
C LEU A 275 10.95 41.41 16.87
N LEU A 276 11.96 40.55 16.87
CA LEU A 276 12.78 40.29 18.06
C LEU A 276 13.90 41.32 18.25
N THR A 277 14.29 41.57 19.51
CA THR A 277 15.41 42.47 19.86
C THR A 277 16.76 41.96 19.36
N GLU A 278 16.91 40.64 19.29
CA GLU A 278 18.15 39.94 18.93
C GLU A 278 17.89 38.94 17.80
N LYS A 279 18.96 38.50 17.12
CA LYS A 279 18.85 37.43 16.11
C LYS A 279 18.76 36.06 16.79
N VAL A 280 17.86 35.23 16.29
CA VAL A 280 17.76 33.80 16.62
C VAL A 280 18.94 33.07 15.97
N LEU A 281 19.79 32.46 16.79
CA LEU A 281 20.89 31.62 16.28
C LEU A 281 20.33 30.29 15.78
N PHE A 282 20.29 30.10 14.45
CA PHE A 282 19.77 28.89 13.84
C PHE A 282 20.58 27.64 14.18
N LYS A 283 19.86 26.55 14.47
CA LYS A 283 20.36 25.22 14.84
C LYS A 283 19.51 24.15 14.15
N ASN A 284 19.90 22.88 14.32
CA ASN A 284 19.15 21.74 13.80
C ASN A 284 17.74 21.59 14.42
N ASP A 285 17.54 22.18 15.61
CA ASP A 285 16.31 22.15 16.42
C ASP A 285 15.53 23.48 16.42
N VAL A 286 16.11 24.58 15.91
CA VAL A 286 15.49 25.90 15.80
C VAL A 286 15.95 26.63 14.53
N HIS A 287 15.06 26.79 13.54
CA HIS A 287 15.31 27.59 12.31
C HIS A 287 13.97 27.96 11.63
N SER A 288 14.00 28.75 10.56
CA SER A 288 12.77 29.27 9.94
C SER A 288 11.94 28.24 9.14
N VAL A 289 10.64 28.52 9.01
CA VAL A 289 9.72 27.98 7.99
C VAL A 289 9.77 28.86 6.75
N CYS A 290 9.44 28.30 5.59
CA CYS A 290 9.28 29.10 4.37
C CYS A 290 7.91 29.79 4.39
N LEU A 291 7.84 31.02 3.88
CA LEU A 291 6.58 31.63 3.49
C LEU A 291 6.25 31.21 2.05
N PRO A 292 4.96 30.99 1.72
CA PRO A 292 4.52 30.79 0.33
C PRO A 292 4.63 32.09 -0.47
N GLU A 293 4.61 31.99 -1.80
CA GLU A 293 4.41 33.17 -2.67
C GLU A 293 2.94 33.62 -2.55
N ALA A 294 2.65 34.92 -2.66
CA ALA A 294 1.30 35.47 -2.49
C ALA A 294 0.27 34.99 -3.54
N THR A 295 0.72 34.35 -4.63
CA THR A 295 -0.14 33.72 -5.65
C THR A 295 -0.29 32.20 -5.48
N GLN A 296 0.24 31.62 -4.41
CA GLN A 296 0.17 30.18 -4.14
C GLN A 296 -1.14 29.82 -3.45
N SER A 297 -2.06 29.20 -4.19
CA SER A 297 -3.26 28.58 -3.64
C SER A 297 -2.93 27.22 -3.01
N PHE A 298 -3.67 26.86 -1.96
CA PHE A 298 -3.60 25.56 -1.30
C PHE A 298 -4.92 24.81 -1.52
N PRO A 299 -4.93 23.65 -2.20
CA PRO A 299 -6.16 22.97 -2.51
C PRO A 299 -6.91 22.43 -1.28
N PRO A 300 -8.26 22.51 -1.28
CA PRO A 300 -9.10 21.70 -0.41
C PRO A 300 -8.68 20.23 -0.46
N GLY A 301 -8.77 19.55 0.68
CA GLY A 301 -8.37 18.17 0.91
C GLY A 301 -6.87 17.93 1.12
N GLU A 302 -6.00 18.93 0.92
CA GLU A 302 -4.55 18.78 1.11
C GLU A 302 -4.21 18.41 2.55
N GLY A 303 -3.35 17.41 2.73
CA GLY A 303 -2.95 16.89 4.04
C GLY A 303 -1.87 17.74 4.69
N VAL A 304 -2.28 18.71 5.50
CA VAL A 304 -1.40 19.60 6.27
C VAL A 304 -1.25 19.13 7.72
N VAL A 305 -0.32 19.73 8.48
CA VAL A 305 -0.12 19.40 9.90
C VAL A 305 -0.23 20.67 10.73
N VAL A 306 -1.17 20.68 11.67
CA VAL A 306 -1.24 21.72 12.70
C VAL A 306 -0.34 21.34 13.88
N THR A 307 0.39 22.31 14.41
CA THR A 307 1.27 22.15 15.58
C THR A 307 1.02 23.23 16.61
N GLY A 308 1.17 22.91 17.90
CA GLY A 308 1.05 23.89 18.97
C GLY A 308 0.82 23.28 20.36
N TRP A 309 0.48 24.16 21.30
CA TRP A 309 0.14 23.81 22.69
C TRP A 309 -1.32 24.19 23.02
N GLY A 310 -2.22 24.02 22.05
CA GLY A 310 -3.68 24.17 22.25
C GLY A 310 -4.24 23.10 23.19
N ALA A 311 -5.45 23.34 23.71
CA ALA A 311 -6.08 22.45 24.67
C ALA A 311 -6.41 21.08 24.04
N LEU A 312 -6.31 19.99 24.81
CA LEU A 312 -6.62 18.63 24.31
C LEU A 312 -8.13 18.30 24.34
N SER A 313 -8.95 19.23 24.82
CA SER A 313 -10.41 19.21 24.81
C SER A 313 -10.94 20.63 24.89
N TYR A 314 -12.23 20.81 24.60
CA TYR A 314 -13.00 21.93 25.14
C TYR A 314 -12.78 21.99 26.67
N ASP A 315 -12.58 23.20 27.21
CA ASP A 315 -12.21 23.47 28.62
C ASP A 315 -10.93 22.79 29.18
N GLY A 316 -10.09 22.19 28.33
CA GLY A 316 -8.85 21.51 28.76
C GLY A 316 -7.69 22.44 29.09
N GLU A 317 -6.73 21.97 29.91
CA GLU A 317 -5.46 22.68 30.11
C GLU A 317 -4.53 22.60 28.89
N TYR A 318 -3.65 23.61 28.75
CA TYR A 318 -2.63 23.64 27.71
C TYR A 318 -1.49 22.62 28.01
N PRO A 319 -1.17 21.69 27.10
CA PRO A 319 -0.13 20.69 27.31
C PRO A 319 1.26 21.33 27.41
N VAL A 320 2.13 20.79 28.27
CA VAL A 320 3.51 21.27 28.43
C VAL A 320 4.40 20.89 27.24
N LEU A 321 4.04 19.83 26.51
CA LEU A 321 4.74 19.30 25.35
C LEU A 321 4.03 19.70 24.05
N LEU A 322 4.82 20.00 23.02
CA LEU A 322 4.33 20.35 21.68
C LEU A 322 3.55 19.20 21.05
N GLN A 323 2.36 19.50 20.54
CA GLN A 323 1.50 18.56 19.84
C GLN A 323 1.56 18.75 18.33
N LYS A 324 1.25 17.68 17.58
CA LYS A 324 1.10 17.67 16.12
C LYS A 324 -0.14 16.84 15.75
N ALA A 325 -0.92 17.32 14.78
CA ALA A 325 -2.08 16.60 14.27
C ALA A 325 -2.20 16.77 12.74
N PRO A 326 -2.43 15.69 11.97
CA PRO A 326 -2.71 15.78 10.55
C PRO A 326 -4.17 16.23 10.35
N VAL A 327 -4.36 17.32 9.61
CA VAL A 327 -5.68 17.85 9.23
C VAL A 327 -5.73 18.04 7.72
N LYS A 328 -6.93 18.17 7.16
CA LYS A 328 -7.11 18.47 5.74
C LYS A 328 -7.56 19.90 5.58
N ILE A 329 -7.10 20.58 4.52
CA ILE A 329 -7.74 21.83 4.09
C ILE A 329 -9.20 21.52 3.72
N ILE A 330 -10.13 22.42 4.04
CA ILE A 330 -11.55 22.34 3.69
C ILE A 330 -11.85 23.53 2.78
N ASP A 331 -12.65 23.33 1.74
CA ASP A 331 -13.01 24.44 0.85
C ASP A 331 -13.90 25.46 1.57
N THR A 332 -13.76 26.73 1.20
CA THR A 332 -14.46 27.84 1.85
C THR A 332 -15.98 27.71 1.77
N ASN A 333 -16.53 27.04 0.74
CA ASN A 333 -17.98 26.87 0.60
C ASN A 333 -18.52 25.81 1.59
N THR A 334 -17.86 24.64 1.68
CA THR A 334 -18.18 23.61 2.68
C THR A 334 -17.99 24.13 4.10
N CYS A 335 -16.91 24.91 4.33
CA CYS A 335 -16.65 25.50 5.64
C CYS A 335 -17.72 26.57 6.00
N ASN A 336 -18.22 27.32 5.02
CA ASN A 336 -19.32 28.27 5.17
C ASN A 336 -20.73 27.67 5.10
N ALA A 337 -20.88 26.34 5.08
CA ALA A 337 -22.20 25.72 5.16
C ALA A 337 -22.94 26.19 6.43
N GLN A 338 -24.27 26.27 6.35
CA GLN A 338 -25.14 26.75 7.45
C GLN A 338 -25.00 25.90 8.72
N GLU A 339 -24.58 24.64 8.57
CA GLU A 339 -24.30 23.67 9.63
C GLU A 339 -22.86 23.76 10.21
N ALA A 340 -22.03 24.69 9.71
CA ALA A 340 -20.65 24.93 10.12
C ALA A 340 -20.42 26.40 10.53
N TYR A 341 -19.86 27.23 9.64
CA TYR A 341 -19.55 28.65 9.93
C TYR A 341 -20.51 29.68 9.28
N ASP A 342 -21.56 29.23 8.57
CA ASP A 342 -22.68 30.07 8.08
C ASP A 342 -22.23 31.41 7.43
N GLY A 343 -21.28 31.32 6.48
CA GLY A 343 -20.77 32.48 5.72
C GLY A 343 -19.66 33.32 6.38
N VAL A 344 -19.19 32.98 7.59
CA VAL A 344 -18.18 33.79 8.33
C VAL A 344 -16.76 33.74 7.74
N ILE A 345 -16.40 32.68 7.00
CA ILE A 345 -15.04 32.48 6.46
C ILE A 345 -14.88 33.20 5.11
N GLN A 346 -13.83 34.00 4.98
CA GLN A 346 -13.56 34.79 3.76
C GLN A 346 -12.39 34.20 2.96
N ASP A 347 -12.13 34.73 1.77
CA ASP A 347 -11.01 34.35 0.90
C ASP A 347 -9.62 34.70 1.49
N THR A 348 -9.56 35.64 2.42
CA THR A 348 -8.40 35.94 3.28
C THR A 348 -8.13 34.89 4.36
N MET A 349 -9.00 33.87 4.51
CA MET A 349 -8.91 32.83 5.53
C MET A 349 -8.72 31.43 4.91
N LEU A 350 -8.03 30.55 5.63
CA LEU A 350 -7.88 29.13 5.25
C LEU A 350 -8.55 28.23 6.29
N CYS A 351 -9.54 27.46 5.86
CA CYS A 351 -10.22 26.46 6.70
C CYS A 351 -9.49 25.11 6.61
N ALA A 352 -9.24 24.45 7.76
CA ALA A 352 -8.63 23.12 7.79
C ALA A 352 -9.04 22.33 9.05
N GLY A 353 -9.42 21.08 8.89
CA GLY A 353 -9.95 20.22 9.96
C GLY A 353 -10.58 18.94 9.43
N TYR A 354 -11.69 18.53 10.07
CA TYR A 354 -12.60 17.46 9.65
C TYR A 354 -14.03 17.86 10.06
N MET A 355 -15.00 17.80 9.15
CA MET A 355 -16.40 18.21 9.44
C MET A 355 -17.06 17.36 10.53
N GLU A 356 -16.55 16.14 10.76
CA GLU A 356 -16.97 15.23 11.82
C GLU A 356 -16.42 15.59 13.22
N GLY A 357 -15.67 16.70 13.36
CA GLY A 357 -15.17 17.21 14.64
C GLY A 357 -14.14 16.31 15.34
N THR A 358 -13.45 15.44 14.59
CA THR A 358 -12.61 14.37 15.17
C THR A 358 -11.16 14.78 15.48
N ILE A 359 -10.60 15.74 14.73
CA ILE A 359 -9.23 16.27 14.89
C ILE A 359 -9.26 17.77 14.56
N ASP A 360 -8.92 18.62 15.52
CA ASP A 360 -9.08 20.08 15.41
C ASP A 360 -8.17 20.86 16.40
N ALA A 361 -8.07 22.18 16.26
CA ALA A 361 -7.24 23.10 17.04
C ALA A 361 -8.02 23.81 18.16
N CYS A 362 -8.27 23.12 19.28
CA CYS A 362 -9.09 23.65 20.37
C CYS A 362 -8.43 24.80 21.17
N GLN A 363 -9.19 25.87 21.42
CA GLN A 363 -8.88 26.90 22.42
C GLN A 363 -9.65 26.65 23.73
N ALA A 364 -9.08 27.04 24.87
CA ALA A 364 -9.78 27.06 26.15
C ALA A 364 -10.40 28.44 26.40
N PRO A 365 -11.69 28.55 26.79
CA PRO A 365 -12.34 29.84 26.98
C PRO A 365 -11.75 30.60 28.19
N GLN A 366 -11.35 31.85 27.96
CA GLN A 366 -10.97 32.73 29.06
C GLN A 366 -12.22 33.10 29.87
N ARG A 367 -12.33 32.55 31.09
CA ARG A 367 -13.47 32.78 32.00
C ARG A 367 -13.79 34.28 32.12
N PRO A 368 -15.02 34.72 31.78
CA PRO A 368 -15.46 36.07 32.08
C PRO A 368 -15.43 36.33 33.59
N LEU A 369 -15.00 37.52 33.99
CA LEU A 369 -15.21 38.00 35.36
C LEU A 369 -16.72 38.22 35.53
N ARG A 370 -17.36 37.47 36.44
CA ARG A 370 -18.79 37.64 36.74
C ARG A 370 -19.04 39.02 37.34
N GLU A 371 -19.93 39.79 36.73
CA GLU A 371 -20.66 40.82 37.45
C GLU A 371 -21.60 40.17 38.50
N LYS A 372 -21.95 40.94 39.53
CA LYS A 372 -22.81 40.48 40.62
C LYS A 372 -24.28 40.71 40.29
N SER A 373 -25.10 39.70 40.53
CA SER A 373 -26.48 39.88 40.99
C SER A 373 -26.68 39.04 42.26
N GLU A 374 -27.33 39.61 43.27
CA GLU A 374 -27.37 39.07 44.63
C GLU A 374 -28.63 38.24 44.91
N HIS A 375 -28.66 37.64 46.11
CA HIS A 375 -29.69 36.85 46.82
C HIS A 375 -29.26 35.37 46.99
N SER A 376 -28.70 34.93 48.13
CA SER A 376 -29.29 34.77 49.48
C SER A 376 -30.27 33.56 49.52
N VAL A 377 -30.31 32.65 50.51
CA VAL A 377 -30.02 32.67 51.97
C VAL A 377 -29.64 31.25 52.51
N ASN A 378 -28.92 31.16 53.66
CA ASN A 378 -28.75 30.02 54.60
C ASN A 378 -27.94 28.73 54.26
N GLY A 379 -27.26 28.19 55.30
CA GLY A 379 -26.89 26.77 55.44
C GLY A 379 -25.43 26.47 55.88
N PRO A 380 -25.14 26.07 57.14
CA PRO A 380 -23.75 25.92 57.64
C PRO A 380 -23.33 24.49 58.09
N SER A 381 -22.06 24.38 58.51
CA SER A 381 -21.48 23.36 59.43
C SER A 381 -21.16 21.94 58.86
N ASN A 382 -20.19 21.15 59.36
CA ASN A 382 -19.02 21.38 60.25
C ASN A 382 -18.06 20.15 60.29
N TYR A 383 -16.90 20.29 60.95
CA TYR A 383 -16.03 19.23 61.55
C TYR A 383 -15.24 18.29 60.59
N SER A 384 -14.06 17.73 60.95
CA SER A 384 -13.19 17.86 62.15
C SER A 384 -11.69 17.52 61.88
N PHE A 385 -10.81 17.87 62.85
CA PHE A 385 -9.35 17.70 62.90
C PHE A 385 -8.82 16.28 63.22
N HIS A 386 -7.55 16.02 62.88
CA HIS A 386 -6.39 15.58 63.72
C HIS A 386 -5.12 15.59 62.79
N GLU A 387 -3.92 16.10 63.14
CA GLU A 387 -2.88 15.63 64.11
C GLU A 387 -2.29 14.24 63.71
N ASP A 388 -0.97 13.99 63.58
CA ASP A 388 0.32 14.68 63.86
C ASP A 388 1.36 14.36 62.72
N ILE A 389 2.51 15.02 62.44
CA ILE A 389 3.65 15.57 63.23
C ILE A 389 4.51 14.41 63.84
N LEU A 390 5.86 14.27 63.72
CA LEU A 390 7.00 15.17 63.49
C LEU A 390 8.23 14.44 62.82
N THR A 391 9.18 15.26 62.31
CA THR A 391 10.62 15.08 61.94
C THR A 391 10.93 15.01 60.44
N SER A 392 11.39 16.08 59.76
CA SER A 392 12.68 16.85 59.83
C SER A 392 13.86 16.13 59.13
N GLN A 393 14.75 16.77 58.35
CA GLN A 393 15.07 18.20 58.13
C GLN A 393 15.20 18.62 56.63
N HIS A 394 15.22 19.93 56.37
CA HIS A 394 15.68 20.62 55.13
C HIS A 394 17.14 21.13 55.30
N TYR A 395 17.90 21.73 54.36
CA TYR A 395 17.72 22.90 53.46
C TYR A 395 18.60 22.72 52.19
N ILE A 396 18.39 23.31 50.99
CA ILE A 396 17.83 24.60 50.47
C ILE A 396 18.87 25.73 50.24
N MET A 397 19.10 26.04 48.95
CA MET A 397 19.45 27.32 48.26
C MET A 397 20.63 28.24 48.70
N MET A 398 21.52 28.53 47.73
CA MET A 398 21.80 29.85 47.05
C MET A 398 21.78 31.21 47.82
N PRO A 399 22.34 32.34 47.28
CA PRO A 399 23.33 32.57 46.19
C PRO A 399 24.38 33.71 46.46
N SER A 400 25.11 34.12 45.41
CA SER A 400 25.61 35.51 45.14
C SER A 400 26.92 36.04 45.76
N CYS A 401 27.47 37.07 45.09
CA CYS A 401 28.87 37.55 45.15
C CYS A 401 29.16 38.71 46.13
N ILE A 402 30.45 38.90 46.48
CA ILE A 402 31.15 40.17 46.78
C ILE A 402 32.69 39.96 46.63
N ALA A 403 33.52 41.01 46.54
CA ALA A 403 34.95 40.89 46.16
C ALA A 403 35.94 41.81 46.92
N GLY A 404 37.22 41.40 46.99
CA GLY A 404 38.41 42.19 47.37
C GLY A 404 39.01 41.88 48.76
N ILE A 405 40.30 42.15 49.07
CA ILE A 405 41.42 42.70 48.27
C ILE A 405 42.79 42.44 49.01
N LYS A 406 43.94 42.43 48.29
CA LYS A 406 45.36 42.25 48.77
C LYS A 406 45.69 40.82 49.32
N LYS A 407 46.89 40.23 49.19
CA LYS A 407 48.26 40.60 48.69
C LYS A 407 49.03 39.27 48.35
N PHE A 408 50.28 39.12 47.87
CA PHE A 408 51.44 39.99 47.52
C PHE A 408 52.44 39.24 46.57
N LEU A 409 53.54 39.90 46.16
CA LEU A 409 54.89 39.40 45.74
C LEU A 409 55.09 38.06 44.97
N GLN A 410 54.99 38.15 43.63
CA GLN A 410 56.06 38.02 42.60
C GLN A 410 57.03 36.80 42.45
N PRO A 411 57.64 36.62 41.24
CA PRO A 411 58.33 35.39 40.79
C PRO A 411 59.84 35.58 40.45
N LEU A 412 60.46 34.59 39.78
CA LEU A 412 61.65 34.76 38.93
C LEU A 412 61.74 33.68 37.81
N GLU A 413 62.64 33.88 36.85
CA GLU A 413 62.64 33.26 35.50
C GLU A 413 63.77 32.23 35.29
N CYS A 414 63.69 31.46 34.19
CA CYS A 414 64.85 31.15 33.32
C CYS A 414 64.40 30.59 31.95
N SER A 415 65.31 30.60 30.96
CA SER A 415 65.04 30.33 29.54
C SER A 415 65.82 29.12 28.97
N GLN A 416 65.88 28.99 27.64
CA GLN A 416 66.36 27.82 26.88
C GLN A 416 67.90 27.64 26.88
N ALA A 417 68.40 26.39 26.85
CA ALA A 417 69.47 25.93 25.92
C ALA A 417 69.84 24.43 26.03
N ASP A 418 70.24 23.86 24.88
CA ASP A 418 71.26 22.81 24.64
C ASP A 418 71.10 21.28 24.96
N TYR A 419 72.05 20.55 24.36
CA TYR A 419 72.18 19.11 24.00
C TYR A 419 73.18 18.36 24.95
N PRO A 420 73.59 17.06 24.78
CA PRO A 420 72.81 15.80 24.63
C PRO A 420 73.47 14.52 25.27
N GLN A 421 72.97 13.31 24.89
CA GLN A 421 73.69 11.99 24.77
C GLN A 421 73.96 11.03 25.98
N VAL A 422 73.49 9.77 25.80
CA VAL A 422 74.21 8.46 25.92
C VAL A 422 74.33 7.67 27.26
N GLU A 423 73.71 6.47 27.23
CA GLU A 423 74.10 5.10 27.73
C GLU A 423 74.77 4.82 29.11
N TYR A 424 74.83 3.59 29.63
CA TYR A 424 73.96 2.37 29.68
C TYR A 424 74.75 1.24 30.38
N GLN A 425 74.17 0.52 31.35
CA GLN A 425 74.58 -0.88 31.61
C GLN A 425 73.54 -1.72 32.38
N ARG A 426 73.72 -3.05 32.38
CA ARG A 426 72.74 -4.09 32.76
C ARG A 426 73.07 -4.79 34.08
N ARG A 427 72.05 -5.43 34.69
CA ARG A 427 72.12 -6.87 35.05
C ARG A 427 70.74 -7.53 35.11
N GLN A 428 70.72 -8.86 35.31
CA GLN A 428 69.58 -9.76 35.05
C GLN A 428 68.73 -10.05 36.30
N GLN A 429 67.47 -10.47 36.11
CA GLN A 429 66.77 -11.28 37.12
C GLN A 429 65.73 -12.25 36.50
N CYS A 430 65.48 -13.38 37.17
CA CYS A 430 64.61 -14.46 36.69
C CYS A 430 63.13 -14.20 36.98
N TRP A 431 62.24 -14.79 36.16
CA TRP A 431 60.78 -14.60 36.25
C TRP A 431 60.12 -15.81 36.95
N GLY A 432 59.29 -15.53 37.96
CA GLY A 432 58.65 -16.55 38.81
C GLY A 432 57.35 -17.16 38.23
N PRO A 433 56.71 -18.13 38.92
CA PRO A 433 55.56 -18.87 38.40
C PRO A 433 54.32 -18.00 38.11
N ILE A 434 54.15 -16.89 38.84
CA ILE A 434 53.12 -15.88 38.57
C ILE A 434 53.28 -15.31 37.15
N SER A 435 54.52 -15.02 36.74
CA SER A 435 54.79 -14.49 35.40
C SER A 435 54.53 -15.50 34.28
N LEU A 436 54.69 -16.81 34.53
CA LEU A 436 54.34 -17.83 33.54
C LEU A 436 52.82 -17.86 33.31
N SER A 437 52.05 -17.75 34.40
CA SER A 437 50.58 -17.68 34.36
C SER A 437 50.07 -16.39 33.71
N LEU A 438 50.74 -15.26 33.95
CA LEU A 438 50.46 -14.00 33.26
C LEU A 438 50.78 -14.08 31.77
N PHE A 439 51.86 -14.77 31.37
CA PHE A 439 52.18 -14.98 29.96
C PHE A 439 51.13 -15.83 29.24
N THR A 440 50.64 -16.91 29.86
CA THR A 440 49.58 -17.73 29.25
C THR A 440 48.25 -16.98 29.18
N LEU A 441 47.88 -16.20 30.20
CA LEU A 441 46.71 -15.32 30.17
C LEU A 441 46.82 -14.24 29.08
N ALA A 442 47.99 -13.61 28.92
CA ALA A 442 48.23 -12.62 27.86
C ALA A 442 48.12 -13.24 26.45
N ILE A 443 48.67 -14.44 26.24
CA ILE A 443 48.54 -15.16 24.97
C ILE A 443 47.08 -15.52 24.67
N ILE A 444 46.32 -16.01 25.67
CA ILE A 444 44.89 -16.31 25.51
C ILE A 444 44.09 -15.03 25.19
N ALA A 445 44.39 -13.91 25.84
CA ALA A 445 43.75 -12.62 25.57
C ALA A 445 44.07 -12.11 24.14
N ILE A 446 45.33 -12.19 23.70
CA ILE A 446 45.75 -11.78 22.35
C ILE A 446 45.06 -12.66 21.28
N ILE A 447 44.98 -13.98 21.50
CA ILE A 447 44.25 -14.90 20.59
C ILE A 447 42.76 -14.56 20.56
N GLY A 448 42.14 -14.29 21.71
CA GLY A 448 40.72 -13.88 21.79
C GLY A 448 40.45 -12.56 21.05
N ILE A 449 41.32 -11.56 21.20
CA ILE A 449 41.23 -10.27 20.50
C ILE A 449 41.44 -10.44 18.99
N ALA A 450 42.42 -11.24 18.57
CA ALA A 450 42.69 -11.51 17.16
C ALA A 450 41.52 -12.25 16.48
N ILE A 451 40.94 -13.25 17.15
CA ILE A 451 39.72 -13.94 16.68
C ILE A 451 38.56 -12.95 16.59
N GLY A 452 38.34 -12.12 17.61
CA GLY A 452 37.30 -11.09 17.64
C GLY A 452 37.40 -10.11 16.46
N ILE A 453 38.60 -9.60 16.19
CA ILE A 453 38.88 -8.70 15.07
C ILE A 453 38.65 -9.39 13.72
N VAL A 454 39.10 -10.64 13.53
CA VAL A 454 38.85 -11.39 12.30
C VAL A 454 37.35 -11.62 12.10
N THR A 455 36.61 -11.99 13.16
CA THR A 455 35.14 -12.10 13.07
C THR A 455 34.45 -10.77 12.77
N HIS A 456 35.01 -9.63 13.15
CA HIS A 456 34.42 -8.32 12.83
C HIS A 456 34.47 -8.02 11.32
N PHE A 457 35.63 -8.20 10.67
CA PHE A 457 35.77 -7.93 9.23
C PHE A 457 35.08 -8.97 8.34
N VAL A 458 35.15 -10.24 8.73
CA VAL A 458 34.55 -11.34 7.96
C VAL A 458 33.01 -11.24 7.94
N VAL A 459 32.39 -10.57 8.92
CA VAL A 459 30.93 -10.43 9.06
C VAL A 459 30.34 -9.25 8.29
N GLU A 460 31.14 -8.26 7.84
CA GLU A 460 30.60 -7.06 7.15
C GLU A 460 30.40 -7.19 5.64
N ASP A 461 31.09 -8.10 4.93
CA ASP A 461 30.88 -8.24 3.48
C ASP A 461 29.68 -9.14 3.15
N ASP A 462 28.51 -8.55 3.35
CA ASP A 462 27.24 -9.27 3.47
C ASP A 462 26.59 -9.55 2.11
N LYS A 463 26.50 -10.83 1.74
CA LYS A 463 26.08 -11.35 0.43
C LYS A 463 24.63 -11.82 0.44
N SER A 464 23.91 -11.62 -0.66
CA SER A 464 22.53 -12.10 -0.80
C SER A 464 22.46 -13.58 -1.18
N PHE A 465 21.63 -14.34 -0.46
CA PHE A 465 21.33 -15.76 -0.71
C PHE A 465 19.85 -15.94 -1.05
N TYR A 466 19.56 -16.90 -1.93
CA TYR A 466 18.25 -17.07 -2.54
C TYR A 466 17.83 -18.55 -2.47
N TYR A 467 16.63 -18.81 -1.96
CA TYR A 467 16.10 -20.17 -1.83
C TYR A 467 14.68 -20.28 -2.37
N LEU A 468 14.37 -21.45 -2.93
CA LEU A 468 13.02 -21.94 -3.17
C LEU A 468 12.65 -22.85 -1.98
N ALA A 469 11.65 -22.45 -1.21
CA ALA A 469 11.11 -23.21 -0.08
C ALA A 469 9.82 -23.94 -0.48
N SER A 470 9.66 -25.20 -0.07
CA SER A 470 8.42 -25.95 -0.27
C SER A 470 8.03 -26.68 1.02
N PHE A 471 6.76 -26.65 1.40
CA PHE A 471 6.23 -27.28 2.62
C PHE A 471 4.70 -27.43 2.62
N LYS A 472 4.20 -28.35 3.45
CA LYS A 472 2.78 -28.60 3.69
C LYS A 472 2.29 -27.84 4.94
N ALA A 473 1.16 -27.15 4.83
CA ALA A 473 0.37 -26.68 5.97
C ALA A 473 -0.79 -27.65 6.24
N THR A 474 -1.08 -27.98 7.50
CA THR A 474 -2.07 -29.01 7.89
C THR A 474 -3.34 -28.47 8.56
N ASN A 475 -3.32 -27.26 9.12
CA ASN A 475 -4.51 -26.64 9.74
C ASN A 475 -5.38 -25.85 8.73
N ILE A 476 -5.02 -25.86 7.43
CA ILE A 476 -5.79 -25.22 6.36
C ILE A 476 -6.05 -26.24 5.27
N LYS A 477 -7.32 -26.58 5.06
CA LYS A 477 -7.79 -27.35 3.90
C LYS A 477 -7.54 -26.52 2.62
N TYR A 478 -6.95 -27.11 1.58
CA TYR A 478 -6.84 -26.46 0.28
C TYR A 478 -8.24 -26.18 -0.31
N ARG A 479 -8.36 -25.08 -1.06
CA ARG A 479 -9.54 -24.73 -1.87
C ARG A 479 -9.11 -24.55 -3.31
N GLU A 480 -9.94 -24.91 -4.27
CA GLU A 480 -9.60 -24.87 -5.70
C GLU A 480 -9.19 -23.47 -6.18
N CYS A 481 -9.82 -22.42 -5.64
CA CYS A 481 -9.44 -21.03 -5.90
C CYS A 481 -7.99 -20.68 -5.50
N TYR A 482 -7.38 -21.39 -4.54
CA TYR A 482 -5.96 -21.21 -4.20
C TYR A 482 -5.01 -21.70 -5.31
N GLY A 483 -5.46 -22.56 -6.23
CA GLY A 483 -4.64 -22.96 -7.39
C GLY A 483 -4.47 -21.85 -8.43
N MET A 484 -5.39 -20.88 -8.46
CA MET A 484 -5.43 -19.80 -9.44
C MET A 484 -4.64 -18.58 -8.97
N ARG A 485 -3.46 -18.34 -9.56
CA ARG A 485 -2.57 -17.21 -9.20
C ARG A 485 -3.20 -15.80 -9.27
N THR A 486 -4.25 -15.65 -10.06
CA THR A 486 -4.99 -14.39 -10.23
C THR A 486 -6.18 -14.25 -9.29
N SER A 487 -6.55 -15.28 -8.51
CA SER A 487 -7.68 -15.18 -7.59
C SER A 487 -7.34 -14.31 -6.39
N LYS A 488 -8.31 -13.51 -5.93
CA LYS A 488 -8.25 -12.74 -4.68
C LYS A 488 -7.84 -13.65 -3.51
N GLN A 489 -8.38 -14.86 -3.48
CA GLN A 489 -8.14 -15.88 -2.46
C GLN A 489 -6.69 -16.40 -2.45
N PHE A 490 -6.05 -16.57 -3.62
CA PHE A 490 -4.62 -16.88 -3.69
C PHE A 490 -3.76 -15.71 -3.21
N ILE A 491 -4.11 -14.48 -3.61
CA ILE A 491 -3.36 -13.26 -3.27
C ILE A 491 -3.40 -13.03 -1.74
N GLU A 492 -4.58 -13.02 -1.13
CA GLU A 492 -4.74 -12.86 0.32
C GLU A 492 -4.03 -13.96 1.12
N ARG A 493 -4.18 -15.22 0.72
CA ARG A 493 -3.56 -16.35 1.43
C ARG A 493 -2.04 -16.35 1.27
N SER A 494 -1.54 -15.95 0.10
CA SER A 494 -0.10 -15.71 -0.13
C SER A 494 0.44 -14.62 0.80
N HIS A 495 -0.23 -13.47 0.89
CA HIS A 495 0.16 -12.40 1.82
C HIS A 495 0.02 -12.77 3.30
N GLN A 496 -0.84 -13.73 3.68
CA GLN A 496 -0.86 -14.29 5.03
C GLN A 496 0.39 -15.13 5.31
N ILE A 497 0.78 -16.00 4.36
CA ILE A 497 1.96 -16.87 4.45
C ILE A 497 3.26 -16.03 4.44
N GLU A 498 3.35 -15.02 3.59
CA GLU A 498 4.48 -14.08 3.53
C GLU A 498 4.64 -13.29 4.84
N ARG A 499 3.55 -12.75 5.40
CA ARG A 499 3.60 -12.06 6.72
C ARG A 499 3.91 -12.99 7.88
N MET A 500 3.60 -14.29 7.77
CA MET A 500 4.04 -15.31 8.74
C MET A 500 5.55 -15.56 8.63
N MET A 501 6.07 -15.80 7.43
CA MET A 501 7.51 -16.01 7.19
C MET A 501 8.35 -14.79 7.56
N SER A 502 7.86 -13.59 7.26
CA SER A 502 8.50 -12.33 7.68
C SER A 502 8.66 -12.29 9.20
N ARG A 503 7.59 -12.56 9.96
CA ARG A 503 7.68 -12.62 11.43
C ARG A 503 8.65 -13.68 11.92
N ILE A 504 8.57 -14.92 11.40
CA ILE A 504 9.45 -16.05 11.77
C ILE A 504 10.93 -15.69 11.67
N PHE A 505 11.33 -15.03 10.57
CA PHE A 505 12.74 -14.76 10.31
C PHE A 505 13.22 -13.39 10.82
N GLN A 506 12.35 -12.38 10.96
CA GLN A 506 12.71 -11.08 11.53
C GLN A 506 12.87 -11.13 13.06
N HIS A 507 12.00 -11.86 13.79
CA HIS A 507 12.10 -11.99 15.26
C HIS A 507 13.21 -12.94 15.73
N SER A 508 13.96 -13.55 14.80
CA SER A 508 15.05 -14.49 15.10
C SER A 508 16.32 -13.84 15.67
N GLY A 509 16.37 -12.51 15.79
CA GLY A 509 17.50 -11.76 16.33
C GLY A 509 18.67 -11.56 15.37
N GLU A 510 18.79 -12.36 14.29
CA GLU A 510 19.89 -12.22 13.33
C GLU A 510 19.70 -11.05 12.34
N GLY A 511 18.47 -10.55 12.12
CA GLY A 511 18.20 -9.37 11.27
C GLY A 511 18.42 -9.56 9.75
N ARG A 512 18.62 -10.80 9.31
CA ARG A 512 19.20 -11.16 7.99
C ARG A 512 18.21 -11.55 6.90
N PHE A 513 16.91 -11.44 7.15
CA PHE A 513 15.86 -11.72 6.17
C PHE A 513 15.49 -10.46 5.38
N ILE A 514 15.47 -10.56 4.05
CA ILE A 514 15.10 -9.44 3.16
C ILE A 514 13.61 -9.52 2.80
N LYS A 515 13.17 -10.64 2.20
CA LYS A 515 11.77 -10.84 1.79
C LYS A 515 11.44 -12.29 1.45
N SER A 516 10.15 -12.57 1.35
CA SER A 516 9.56 -13.83 0.90
C SER A 516 8.48 -13.59 -0.17
N HIS A 517 8.24 -14.53 -1.07
CA HIS A 517 7.13 -14.46 -2.03
C HIS A 517 6.54 -15.84 -2.39
N VAL A 518 5.23 -16.04 -2.30
CA VAL A 518 4.56 -17.31 -2.68
C VAL A 518 4.44 -17.45 -4.20
N ILE A 519 4.82 -18.63 -4.71
CA ILE A 519 4.86 -18.98 -6.15
C ILE A 519 3.70 -19.88 -6.55
N LYS A 520 3.29 -20.82 -5.69
CA LYS A 520 2.16 -21.73 -5.95
C LYS A 520 1.56 -22.22 -4.62
N LEU A 521 0.24 -22.35 -4.58
CA LEU A 521 -0.49 -23.15 -3.61
C LEU A 521 -1.08 -24.36 -4.36
N SER A 522 -1.21 -25.50 -3.68
CA SER A 522 -1.59 -26.77 -4.29
C SER A 522 -2.28 -27.69 -3.27
N PRO A 523 -3.14 -28.62 -3.73
CA PRO A 523 -3.81 -29.56 -2.84
C PRO A 523 -2.82 -30.51 -2.14
N ASP A 524 -3.23 -30.99 -0.98
CA ASP A 524 -2.64 -32.12 -0.28
C ASP A 524 -3.78 -32.92 0.39
N GLN A 525 -3.63 -34.24 0.51
CA GLN A 525 -4.61 -35.13 1.14
C GLN A 525 -5.08 -34.64 2.52
N ASN A 526 -4.17 -34.05 3.31
CA ASN A 526 -4.46 -33.50 4.64
C ASN A 526 -3.94 -32.05 4.75
N GLY A 527 -4.28 -31.18 3.79
CA GLY A 527 -4.02 -29.74 3.89
C GLY A 527 -3.70 -29.03 2.58
N MET A 528 -2.61 -28.27 2.56
CA MET A 528 -2.17 -27.46 1.41
C MET A 528 -0.65 -27.47 1.26
N ASN A 529 -0.15 -27.79 0.06
CA ASN A 529 1.25 -27.69 -0.32
C ASN A 529 1.57 -26.28 -0.84
N ILE A 530 2.55 -25.63 -0.23
CA ILE A 530 2.99 -24.25 -0.47
C ILE A 530 4.39 -24.28 -1.10
N LEU A 531 4.55 -23.59 -2.22
CA LEU A 531 5.84 -23.33 -2.87
C LEU A 531 6.11 -21.82 -2.86
N MET A 532 7.24 -21.39 -2.33
CA MET A 532 7.59 -19.97 -2.19
C MET A 532 9.09 -19.70 -2.34
N VAL A 533 9.45 -18.43 -2.56
CA VAL A 533 10.82 -17.94 -2.62
C VAL A 533 11.17 -17.21 -1.32
N LEU A 534 12.40 -17.38 -0.83
CA LEU A 534 12.95 -16.65 0.31
C LEU A 534 14.28 -15.97 -0.07
N VAL A 535 14.51 -14.77 0.46
CA VAL A 535 15.71 -13.95 0.23
C VAL A 535 16.33 -13.55 1.56
N PHE A 536 17.61 -13.86 1.75
CA PHE A 536 18.38 -13.56 2.96
C PHE A 536 19.70 -12.86 2.62
N ARG A 537 20.36 -12.29 3.64
CA ARG A 537 21.69 -11.68 3.57
C ARG A 537 22.60 -12.26 4.65
N PHE A 538 23.70 -12.88 4.27
CA PHE A 538 24.64 -13.53 5.19
C PHE A 538 26.08 -13.19 4.80
N PRO A 539 27.07 -13.29 5.72
CA PRO A 539 28.45 -12.96 5.41
C PRO A 539 28.97 -13.78 4.22
N SER A 540 29.80 -13.18 3.37
CA SER A 540 30.27 -13.82 2.13
C SER A 540 31.03 -15.14 2.33
N THR A 541 31.52 -15.41 3.56
CA THR A 541 32.16 -16.66 3.98
C THR A 541 31.20 -17.78 4.43
N ASP A 542 29.92 -17.49 4.72
CA ASP A 542 28.94 -18.55 4.93
C ASP A 542 28.69 -19.25 3.59
N SER A 543 28.95 -20.56 3.52
CA SER A 543 28.51 -21.36 2.37
C SER A 543 26.98 -21.47 2.32
N THR A 544 26.44 -21.66 1.12
CA THR A 544 25.00 -21.87 0.88
C THR A 544 24.40 -22.95 1.79
N GLU A 545 25.16 -24.01 2.10
CA GLU A 545 24.72 -25.10 2.97
C GLU A 545 24.76 -24.74 4.47
N GLN A 546 25.68 -23.88 4.90
CA GLN A 546 25.66 -23.31 6.26
C GLN A 546 24.46 -22.36 6.43
N VAL A 547 24.20 -21.49 5.44
CA VAL A 547 23.02 -20.61 5.43
C VAL A 547 21.72 -21.42 5.47
N ARG A 548 21.58 -22.47 4.63
CA ARG A 548 20.40 -23.37 4.64
C ARG A 548 20.13 -23.94 6.04
N LYS A 549 21.17 -24.45 6.72
CA LYS A 549 21.07 -25.00 8.08
C LYS A 549 20.73 -23.95 9.15
N LYS A 550 21.14 -22.69 8.98
CA LYS A 550 20.69 -21.58 9.86
C LYS A 550 19.19 -21.32 9.70
N ILE A 551 18.72 -21.19 8.46
CA ILE A 551 17.30 -20.92 8.14
C ILE A 551 16.39 -22.05 8.68
N GLU A 552 16.76 -23.31 8.46
CA GLU A 552 16.01 -24.47 8.98
C GLU A 552 15.95 -24.49 10.52
N ARG A 553 17.07 -24.21 11.19
CA ARG A 553 17.11 -24.12 12.66
C ARG A 553 16.17 -23.03 13.19
N ILE A 554 16.20 -21.84 12.61
CA ILE A 554 15.34 -20.72 13.00
C ILE A 554 13.86 -21.11 12.84
N LEU A 555 13.48 -21.67 11.69
CA LEU A 555 12.11 -22.11 11.45
C LEU A 555 11.64 -23.16 12.47
N TYR A 556 12.46 -24.18 12.73
CA TYR A 556 12.11 -25.23 13.71
C TYR A 556 12.08 -24.74 15.17
N GLN A 557 12.79 -23.66 15.51
CA GLN A 557 12.71 -23.00 16.81
C GLN A 557 11.46 -22.13 16.95
N SER A 558 11.13 -21.32 15.95
CA SER A 558 9.90 -20.52 15.94
C SER A 558 8.66 -21.42 15.98
N LEU A 559 8.65 -22.53 15.22
CA LEU A 559 7.63 -23.60 15.27
C LEU A 559 7.61 -24.43 16.60
N LYS A 560 8.25 -23.94 17.66
CA LYS A 560 8.14 -24.44 19.04
C LYS A 560 7.76 -23.37 20.07
N ARG A 561 7.79 -22.08 19.71
CA ARG A 561 7.61 -20.95 20.65
C ARG A 561 6.26 -20.25 20.54
N GLU A 562 5.69 -20.16 19.36
CA GLU A 562 4.45 -19.38 19.11
C GLU A 562 3.37 -20.22 18.41
N PRO A 563 2.08 -20.02 18.74
CA PRO A 563 0.97 -20.52 17.94
C PRO A 563 0.88 -19.74 16.62
N MET A 564 1.25 -20.38 15.51
CA MET A 564 1.27 -19.75 14.19
C MET A 564 -0.09 -19.85 13.45
N PRO A 565 -0.42 -18.90 12.56
CA PRO A 565 -1.62 -18.97 11.71
C PRO A 565 -1.65 -20.20 10.79
N LEU A 566 -0.49 -20.73 10.39
CA LEU A 566 -0.37 -22.00 9.67
C LEU A 566 0.48 -23.00 10.44
N THR A 567 -0.02 -24.21 10.62
CA THR A 567 0.69 -25.35 11.19
C THR A 567 1.50 -26.03 10.08
N ILE A 568 2.82 -25.82 10.05
CA ILE A 568 3.71 -26.43 9.07
C ILE A 568 4.03 -27.87 9.48
N TYR A 569 3.77 -28.83 8.60
CA TYR A 569 4.17 -30.24 8.78
C TYR A 569 5.68 -30.38 8.59
N LYS A 570 6.42 -30.35 9.71
CA LYS A 570 7.89 -30.22 9.77
C LYS A 570 8.66 -31.14 8.79
N PRO A 571 8.33 -32.44 8.61
CA PRO A 571 9.05 -33.32 7.66
C PRO A 571 8.94 -32.94 6.17
N SER A 572 7.98 -32.08 5.80
CA SER A 572 7.82 -31.60 4.41
C SER A 572 8.64 -30.37 4.05
N PHE A 573 9.25 -29.69 5.03
CA PHE A 573 9.94 -28.43 4.77
C PHE A 573 11.29 -28.66 4.07
N THR A 574 11.43 -28.07 2.89
CA THR A 574 12.60 -28.22 2.02
C THR A 574 13.09 -26.85 1.51
N LEU A 575 14.40 -26.68 1.40
CA LEU A 575 15.04 -25.48 0.84
C LEU A 575 16.01 -25.85 -0.30
N THR A 576 15.71 -25.38 -1.51
CA THR A 576 16.58 -25.54 -2.68
C THR A 576 17.24 -24.21 -3.03
N PRO A 577 18.57 -24.09 -3.07
CA PRO A 577 19.24 -22.84 -3.45
C PRO A 577 19.03 -22.50 -4.93
N ILE A 578 18.92 -21.22 -5.25
CA ILE A 578 18.72 -20.71 -6.61
C ILE A 578 19.62 -19.48 -6.90
N ASN A 579 19.82 -19.15 -8.17
CA ASN A 579 20.64 -18.01 -8.59
C ASN A 579 19.80 -16.74 -8.84
N ASN A 580 20.46 -15.58 -8.90
CA ASN A 580 19.82 -14.27 -9.09
C ASN A 580 18.98 -14.18 -10.38
N LYS A 581 19.39 -14.85 -11.48
CA LYS A 581 18.61 -14.90 -12.73
C LYS A 581 17.29 -15.67 -12.56
N LYS A 582 17.33 -16.85 -11.92
CA LYS A 582 16.14 -17.66 -11.60
C LYS A 582 15.23 -16.95 -10.59
N MET A 583 15.82 -16.29 -9.59
CA MET A 583 15.13 -15.41 -8.63
C MET A 583 14.34 -14.31 -9.34
N ARG A 584 14.97 -13.50 -10.20
CA ARG A 584 14.29 -12.43 -10.94
C ARG A 584 13.17 -12.97 -11.83
N ASN A 585 13.40 -14.07 -12.55
CA ASN A 585 12.36 -14.70 -13.37
C ASN A 585 11.14 -15.17 -12.54
N LEU A 586 11.33 -15.57 -11.27
CA LEU A 586 10.26 -15.96 -10.36
C LEU A 586 9.55 -14.78 -9.68
N LEU A 587 10.17 -13.59 -9.66
CA LEU A 587 9.58 -12.34 -9.14
C LEU A 587 8.90 -11.49 -10.24
N ASN A 588 9.34 -11.60 -11.50
CA ASN A 588 8.78 -10.87 -12.65
C ASN A 588 7.37 -11.36 -13.07
N SER A 589 6.77 -12.25 -12.27
CA SER A 589 5.44 -12.85 -12.46
C SER A 589 4.28 -11.88 -12.20
N ARG A 590 4.47 -10.89 -11.30
CA ARG A 590 3.48 -9.84 -11.01
C ARG A 590 3.48 -8.76 -12.11
N CYS A 591 2.36 -8.06 -12.26
CA CYS A 591 2.16 -6.89 -13.11
C CYS A 591 1.62 -5.75 -12.24
N GLY A 592 1.46 -4.54 -12.79
CA GLY A 592 0.79 -3.44 -12.10
C GLY A 592 1.54 -2.91 -10.87
N ILE A 593 2.87 -3.07 -10.80
CA ILE A 593 3.67 -2.63 -9.66
C ILE A 593 4.26 -1.25 -9.94
N ARG A 594 3.74 -0.25 -9.22
CA ARG A 594 4.29 1.11 -9.08
C ARG A 594 5.41 1.05 -8.04
N MET A 595 6.61 1.57 -8.34
CA MET A 595 7.79 1.39 -7.47
C MET A 595 8.00 2.51 -6.44
N THR A 596 7.27 3.62 -6.55
CA THR A 596 7.17 4.63 -5.48
C THR A 596 6.36 4.05 -4.30
N PRO A 597 6.86 4.10 -3.04
CA PRO A 597 6.14 3.52 -1.90
C PRO A 597 4.76 4.13 -1.65
N SER A 598 3.82 3.30 -1.21
CA SER A 598 2.45 3.62 -0.75
C SER A 598 2.38 4.45 0.55
N TYR A 599 3.41 5.25 0.83
CA TYR A 599 3.63 5.99 2.09
C TYR A 599 3.72 7.51 1.94
N MET A 600 3.47 8.04 0.74
CA MET A 600 3.12 9.45 0.57
C MET A 600 1.63 9.50 0.22
N PRO A 601 0.75 10.01 1.11
CA PRO A 601 -0.62 10.26 0.74
C PRO A 601 -0.64 11.34 -0.33
N LEU A 602 -0.96 10.97 -1.57
CA LEU A 602 -1.59 11.92 -2.48
C LEU A 602 -2.91 12.32 -1.80
N PRO A 603 -3.13 13.61 -1.50
CA PRO A 603 -4.30 14.01 -0.73
C PRO A 603 -5.59 13.66 -1.49
N ALA A 604 -6.62 13.26 -0.74
CA ALA A 604 -7.88 12.74 -1.32
C ALA A 604 -8.55 13.76 -2.25
N PHE A 605 -8.31 15.04 -1.98
CA PHE A 605 -8.30 16.10 -2.97
C PHE A 605 -6.94 16.80 -2.83
N ALA A 606 -6.11 16.77 -3.87
CA ALA A 606 -5.69 18.04 -4.40
C ALA A 606 -6.87 18.55 -5.24
N SER A 607 -6.98 19.84 -5.51
CA SER A 607 -7.78 20.25 -6.65
C SER A 607 -7.11 19.60 -7.86
N THR A 608 -7.81 18.66 -8.50
CA THR A 608 -7.43 18.19 -9.83
C THR A 608 -7.75 19.28 -10.83
N GLU A 609 -7.04 20.40 -10.68
CA GLU A 609 -6.65 21.16 -11.84
C GLU A 609 -5.52 20.37 -12.50
N ARG A 610 -5.71 19.79 -13.67
CA ARG A 610 -6.83 19.86 -14.64
C ARG A 610 -6.40 18.92 -15.78
N ILE A 611 -7.27 18.62 -16.73
CA ILE A 611 -6.84 18.39 -18.13
C ILE A 611 -7.85 19.18 -18.97
N VAL A 612 -7.35 19.97 -19.91
CA VAL A 612 -7.68 21.41 -20.07
C VAL A 612 -7.21 22.23 -18.85
N GLN A 613 -5.95 22.68 -18.91
CA GLN A 613 -5.06 23.45 -18.00
C GLN A 613 -4.34 22.69 -16.86
N GLY A 614 -3.86 21.46 -17.10
CA GLY A 614 -3.11 20.64 -16.12
C GLY A 614 -1.63 21.01 -15.89
N SER A 615 -1.17 20.99 -14.64
CA SER A 615 0.10 21.61 -14.20
C SER A 615 1.24 20.65 -13.81
N GLU A 616 0.98 19.53 -13.13
CA GLU A 616 2.02 18.60 -12.65
C GLU A 616 2.52 17.61 -13.72
N ALA A 617 3.72 17.07 -13.52
CA ALA A 617 4.32 16.05 -14.38
C ALA A 617 4.70 14.81 -13.56
N ALA A 618 4.43 13.63 -14.10
CA ALA A 618 4.66 12.37 -13.40
C ALA A 618 6.15 12.15 -13.06
N LEU A 619 6.38 11.54 -11.90
CA LEU A 619 7.71 11.21 -11.40
C LEU A 619 8.29 9.98 -12.11
N GLU A 620 9.63 9.92 -12.18
CA GLU A 620 10.31 8.81 -12.86
C GLU A 620 10.09 7.48 -12.12
N GLY A 621 9.46 6.51 -12.80
CA GLY A 621 9.05 5.22 -12.22
C GLY A 621 7.66 5.20 -11.57
N GLU A 622 6.89 6.30 -11.68
CA GLU A 622 5.53 6.39 -11.14
C GLU A 622 4.51 5.62 -12.01
N TRP A 623 4.57 5.80 -13.34
CA TRP A 623 3.73 5.09 -14.31
C TRP A 623 4.56 4.27 -15.30
N PRO A 624 5.27 3.23 -14.83
CA PRO A 624 6.30 2.53 -15.61
C PRO A 624 5.74 1.71 -16.79
N TRP A 625 4.42 1.63 -16.97
CA TRP A 625 3.76 1.03 -18.14
C TRP A 625 3.38 2.05 -19.22
N GLN A 626 3.50 3.34 -18.97
CA GLN A 626 3.24 4.35 -20.00
C GLN A 626 4.24 4.20 -21.16
N ALA A 627 3.70 4.27 -22.37
CA ALA A 627 4.45 4.51 -23.58
C ALA A 627 3.88 5.70 -24.37
N SER A 628 4.69 6.22 -25.28
CA SER A 628 4.30 7.17 -26.31
C SER A 628 4.59 6.54 -27.69
N LEU A 629 3.60 6.60 -28.58
CA LEU A 629 3.70 6.23 -29.98
C LEU A 629 4.00 7.49 -30.79
N GLN A 630 5.10 7.43 -31.55
CA GLN A 630 5.59 8.52 -32.38
C GLN A 630 5.65 8.10 -33.84
N LEU A 631 5.19 8.96 -34.74
CA LEU A 631 5.32 8.77 -36.18
C LEU A 631 6.59 9.49 -36.68
N ILE A 632 7.41 8.79 -37.47
CA ILE A 632 8.65 9.35 -38.02
C ILE A 632 8.32 10.55 -38.91
N GLY A 633 8.83 11.72 -38.51
CA GLY A 633 8.62 13.03 -39.14
C GLY A 633 7.51 13.89 -38.53
N ALA A 634 6.61 13.32 -37.70
CA ALA A 634 5.49 14.04 -37.10
C ALA A 634 5.49 14.04 -35.54
N GLY A 635 6.40 13.30 -34.91
CA GLY A 635 6.51 13.25 -33.45
C GLY A 635 5.45 12.37 -32.80
N HIS A 636 5.13 12.63 -31.54
CA HIS A 636 4.11 11.91 -30.78
C HIS A 636 2.72 12.05 -31.43
N GLN A 637 1.94 10.97 -31.41
CA GLN A 637 0.57 10.95 -31.96
C GLN A 637 -0.45 10.39 -30.94
N CYS A 638 -0.05 9.42 -30.13
CA CYS A 638 -0.91 8.72 -29.17
C CYS A 638 -0.10 8.16 -28.00
N GLY A 639 -0.74 8.01 -26.84
CA GLY A 639 -0.28 7.14 -25.76
C GLY A 639 -0.36 5.64 -26.09
N ALA A 640 0.27 4.82 -25.27
CA ALA A 640 0.10 3.38 -25.26
C ALA A 640 0.44 2.80 -23.87
N SER A 641 -0.03 1.57 -23.61
CA SER A 641 0.14 0.87 -22.34
C SER A 641 0.92 -0.43 -22.52
N LEU A 642 2.03 -0.61 -21.79
CA LEU A 642 2.84 -1.83 -21.86
C LEU A 642 2.17 -2.98 -21.10
N ILE A 643 1.71 -4.00 -21.83
CA ILE A 643 1.03 -5.19 -21.26
C ILE A 643 1.97 -6.41 -21.20
N SER A 644 3.04 -6.43 -21.98
CA SER A 644 4.14 -7.40 -21.86
C SER A 644 5.45 -6.78 -22.34
N ASN A 645 6.57 -7.47 -22.19
CA ASN A 645 7.89 -7.00 -22.68
C ASN A 645 8.01 -6.86 -24.22
N THR A 646 6.96 -7.20 -24.98
CA THR A 646 6.92 -7.13 -26.45
C THR A 646 5.62 -6.56 -27.03
N TRP A 647 4.59 -6.31 -26.21
CA TRP A 647 3.27 -5.87 -26.67
C TRP A 647 2.75 -4.66 -25.89
N LEU A 648 2.15 -3.75 -26.64
CA LEU A 648 1.47 -2.55 -26.18
C LEU A 648 0.00 -2.62 -26.55
N LEU A 649 -0.85 -2.05 -25.71
CA LEU A 649 -2.26 -1.75 -25.99
C LEU A 649 -2.42 -0.24 -26.22
N THR A 650 -3.25 0.15 -27.18
CA THR A 650 -3.52 1.54 -27.57
C THR A 650 -4.85 1.61 -28.34
N ALA A 651 -5.27 2.80 -28.78
CA ALA A 651 -6.50 2.98 -29.55
C ALA A 651 -6.30 2.62 -31.04
N ALA A 652 -7.36 2.17 -31.72
CA ALA A 652 -7.31 1.86 -33.15
C ALA A 652 -7.16 3.12 -34.01
N HIS A 653 -7.79 4.23 -33.59
CA HIS A 653 -7.82 5.46 -34.38
C HIS A 653 -6.43 6.06 -34.61
N CYS A 654 -5.49 5.85 -33.68
CA CYS A 654 -4.09 6.23 -33.78
C CYS A 654 -3.41 5.78 -35.08
N PHE A 655 -3.81 4.61 -35.61
CA PHE A 655 -3.25 4.02 -36.83
C PHE A 655 -4.09 4.32 -38.10
N ARG A 656 -5.17 5.11 -38.02
CA ARG A 656 -6.02 5.46 -39.19
C ARG A 656 -5.23 6.11 -40.32
N ARG A 657 -4.31 7.03 -39.99
CA ARG A 657 -3.50 7.78 -40.97
C ARG A 657 -2.30 6.99 -41.51
N ASN A 658 -1.77 6.03 -40.76
CA ASN A 658 -0.61 5.23 -41.19
C ASN A 658 -0.52 3.90 -40.43
N LYS A 659 -0.59 2.78 -41.15
CA LYS A 659 -0.53 1.41 -40.62
C LYS A 659 0.84 0.72 -40.80
N ASP A 660 1.83 1.35 -41.43
CA ASP A 660 3.16 0.78 -41.64
C ASP A 660 4.00 0.84 -40.35
N PRO A 661 4.30 -0.30 -39.68
CA PRO A 661 5.05 -0.31 -38.42
C PRO A 661 6.47 0.25 -38.55
N ASN A 662 7.07 0.27 -39.75
CA ASN A 662 8.40 0.82 -39.96
C ASN A 662 8.44 2.35 -39.79
N ARG A 663 7.29 3.02 -39.93
CA ARG A 663 7.16 4.47 -39.71
C ARG A 663 6.82 4.85 -38.26
N TRP A 664 6.72 3.88 -37.36
CA TRP A 664 6.37 4.09 -35.95
C TRP A 664 7.51 3.75 -34.98
N ILE A 665 7.69 4.64 -34.01
CA ILE A 665 8.63 4.55 -32.89
C ILE A 665 7.82 4.48 -31.60
N VAL A 666 8.29 3.67 -30.65
CA VAL A 666 7.78 3.64 -29.27
C VAL A 666 8.81 4.19 -28.33
N THR A 667 8.38 5.01 -27.38
CA THR A 667 9.22 5.54 -26.29
C THR A 667 8.61 5.29 -24.92
N PHE A 668 9.47 4.96 -23.96
CA PHE A 668 9.12 4.73 -22.55
C PHE A 668 9.93 5.66 -21.64
N GLY A 669 9.40 5.92 -20.45
CA GLY A 669 9.90 6.91 -19.49
C GLY A 669 9.02 8.16 -19.45
N ILE A 670 9.34 9.10 -18.56
CA ILE A 670 8.54 10.32 -18.33
C ILE A 670 8.73 11.40 -19.39
N THR A 671 9.62 11.21 -20.37
CA THR A 671 9.86 12.14 -21.48
C THR A 671 9.80 11.47 -22.85
N ILE A 672 9.22 12.18 -23.82
CA ILE A 672 9.16 11.77 -25.24
C ILE A 672 10.51 11.99 -25.94
N THR A 673 11.12 13.12 -25.65
CA THR A 673 12.35 13.61 -26.29
C THR A 673 13.26 14.31 -25.25
N PRO A 674 14.42 13.75 -24.91
CA PRO A 674 14.88 12.39 -25.20
C PRO A 674 14.15 11.33 -24.33
N PRO A 675 13.92 10.11 -24.85
CA PRO A 675 13.24 9.05 -24.12
C PRO A 675 14.19 8.17 -23.31
N THR A 676 13.73 7.64 -22.16
CA THR A 676 14.53 6.71 -21.33
C THR A 676 14.75 5.36 -22.03
N VAL A 677 13.76 4.87 -22.79
CA VAL A 677 13.93 3.72 -23.71
C VAL A 677 13.22 3.98 -25.03
N LYS A 678 13.90 3.69 -26.16
CA LYS A 678 13.36 3.77 -27.53
C LYS A 678 13.28 2.39 -28.18
N ARG A 679 12.23 2.13 -28.96
CA ARG A 679 12.00 0.90 -29.75
C ARG A 679 11.30 1.22 -31.07
N SER A 680 11.38 0.32 -32.06
CA SER A 680 10.55 0.33 -33.26
C SER A 680 9.43 -0.72 -33.17
N LEU A 681 8.37 -0.55 -33.96
CA LEU A 681 7.33 -1.56 -34.12
C LEU A 681 7.71 -2.62 -35.18
N ARG A 682 7.11 -3.81 -35.05
CA ARG A 682 7.19 -4.93 -36.01
C ARG A 682 5.83 -5.26 -36.63
N LYS A 683 4.75 -5.14 -35.84
CA LYS A 683 3.38 -5.42 -36.28
C LYS A 683 2.43 -4.46 -35.56
N ILE A 684 1.43 -3.98 -36.28
CA ILE A 684 0.25 -3.30 -35.75
C ILE A 684 -0.95 -4.21 -36.04
N ILE A 685 -1.84 -4.37 -35.07
CA ILE A 685 -3.10 -5.11 -35.20
C ILE A 685 -4.21 -4.18 -34.71
N ILE A 686 -5.07 -3.76 -35.61
CA ILE A 686 -6.31 -3.03 -35.29
C ILE A 686 -7.41 -4.07 -35.10
N HIS A 687 -8.34 -3.84 -34.17
CA HIS A 687 -9.51 -4.70 -33.99
C HIS A 687 -10.31 -4.81 -35.28
N GLU A 688 -10.69 -6.04 -35.67
CA GLU A 688 -11.38 -6.32 -36.93
C GLU A 688 -12.74 -5.62 -37.03
N ASN A 689 -13.49 -5.58 -35.92
CA ASN A 689 -14.79 -4.90 -35.80
C ASN A 689 -14.66 -3.42 -35.39
N TYR A 690 -13.53 -2.75 -35.63
CA TYR A 690 -13.39 -1.32 -35.34
C TYR A 690 -14.26 -0.47 -36.28
N ARG A 691 -15.34 0.12 -35.76
CA ARG A 691 -16.24 0.98 -36.53
C ARG A 691 -15.72 2.42 -36.55
N LYS A 692 -15.35 2.91 -37.73
CA LYS A 692 -14.76 4.24 -37.94
C LYS A 692 -15.66 5.42 -37.52
N GLU A 693 -16.98 5.26 -37.68
CA GLU A 693 -17.99 6.28 -37.34
C GLU A 693 -18.28 6.33 -35.83
N THR A 694 -18.80 5.25 -35.25
CA THR A 694 -19.15 5.18 -33.82
C THR A 694 -17.94 5.11 -32.89
N ASN A 695 -16.78 4.72 -33.41
CA ASN A 695 -15.58 4.32 -32.65
C ASN A 695 -15.84 3.13 -31.71
N GLU A 696 -16.83 2.29 -32.03
CA GLU A 696 -16.99 0.98 -31.40
C GLU A 696 -15.77 0.10 -31.69
N ASN A 697 -15.26 -0.58 -30.65
CA ASN A 697 -14.03 -1.37 -30.67
C ASN A 697 -12.76 -0.59 -31.09
N ASP A 698 -12.59 0.65 -30.59
CA ASP A 698 -11.41 1.50 -30.82
C ASP A 698 -10.15 1.02 -30.08
N ILE A 699 -9.69 -0.20 -30.40
CA ILE A 699 -8.59 -0.88 -29.71
C ILE A 699 -7.59 -1.49 -30.71
N ALA A 700 -6.31 -1.38 -30.40
CA ALA A 700 -5.22 -1.93 -31.19
C ALA A 700 -4.05 -2.45 -30.33
N LEU A 701 -3.37 -3.46 -30.87
CA LEU A 701 -2.16 -4.05 -30.32
C LEU A 701 -0.96 -3.67 -31.19
N ALA A 702 0.09 -3.15 -30.57
CA ALA A 702 1.34 -2.82 -31.24
C ALA A 702 2.48 -3.70 -30.70
N GLN A 703 3.15 -4.43 -31.59
CA GLN A 703 4.25 -5.34 -31.25
C GLN A 703 5.60 -4.64 -31.45
N LEU A 704 6.45 -4.66 -30.43
CA LEU A 704 7.83 -4.20 -30.49
C LEU A 704 8.69 -5.12 -31.37
N ALA A 705 9.58 -4.55 -32.19
CA ALA A 705 10.54 -5.32 -33.00
C ALA A 705 11.65 -5.97 -32.15
N THR A 706 12.05 -5.32 -31.06
CA THR A 706 12.94 -5.88 -30.04
C THR A 706 12.32 -5.70 -28.67
N ARG A 707 12.43 -6.73 -27.81
CA ARG A 707 11.84 -6.68 -26.46
C ARG A 707 12.41 -5.52 -25.63
N VAL A 708 11.60 -5.02 -24.70
CA VAL A 708 12.08 -4.13 -23.65
C VAL A 708 12.43 -4.94 -22.40
N GLU A 709 13.52 -4.59 -21.73
CA GLU A 709 13.91 -5.21 -20.46
C GLU A 709 13.26 -4.42 -19.32
N PHE A 710 12.62 -5.12 -18.36
CA PHE A 710 11.92 -4.45 -17.26
C PHE A 710 12.90 -3.84 -16.23
N SER A 711 12.53 -2.68 -15.70
CA SER A 711 13.32 -1.84 -14.79
C SER A 711 12.42 -1.15 -13.75
N ASN A 712 12.93 -0.14 -13.03
CA ASN A 712 12.11 0.76 -12.22
C ASN A 712 11.22 1.71 -13.06
N VAL A 713 11.61 1.97 -14.31
CA VAL A 713 10.95 2.94 -15.22
C VAL A 713 10.21 2.28 -16.38
N VAL A 714 10.39 0.96 -16.58
CA VAL A 714 9.62 0.17 -17.54
C VAL A 714 9.11 -1.13 -16.89
N GLN A 715 7.80 -1.26 -16.76
CA GLN A 715 7.08 -2.43 -16.23
C GLN A 715 5.80 -2.65 -17.02
N ARG A 716 5.17 -3.81 -16.87
CA ARG A 716 3.84 -4.07 -17.42
C ARG A 716 2.72 -3.74 -16.42
N VAL A 717 1.65 -3.12 -16.89
CA VAL A 717 0.38 -2.99 -16.16
C VAL A 717 -0.31 -4.35 -16.08
N CYS A 718 -1.20 -4.57 -15.10
CA CYS A 718 -2.11 -5.72 -15.18
C CYS A 718 -3.28 -5.43 -16.12
N LEU A 719 -3.79 -6.45 -16.79
CA LEU A 719 -5.13 -6.41 -17.35
C LEU A 719 -6.12 -6.88 -16.27
N PRO A 720 -7.31 -6.26 -16.14
CA PRO A 720 -8.35 -6.72 -15.24
C PRO A 720 -8.96 -8.04 -15.73
N ASP A 721 -9.73 -8.69 -14.86
CA ASP A 721 -10.65 -9.75 -15.30
C ASP A 721 -11.82 -9.14 -16.08
N SER A 722 -12.34 -9.88 -17.06
CA SER A 722 -13.58 -9.58 -17.79
C SER A 722 -14.80 -9.25 -16.91
N SER A 723 -14.83 -9.73 -15.67
CA SER A 723 -15.88 -9.49 -14.68
C SER A 723 -15.77 -8.14 -13.93
N LEU A 724 -14.65 -7.41 -14.03
CA LEU A 724 -14.44 -6.17 -13.29
C LEU A 724 -15.32 -5.02 -13.82
N LYS A 725 -16.40 -4.71 -13.08
CA LYS A 725 -17.29 -3.57 -13.32
C LYS A 725 -16.99 -2.46 -12.31
N LEU A 726 -16.45 -1.33 -12.79
CA LEU A 726 -16.22 -0.15 -11.94
C LEU A 726 -17.56 0.51 -11.59
N ARG A 727 -17.77 0.83 -10.32
CA ARG A 727 -18.98 1.56 -9.85
C ARG A 727 -18.82 3.05 -10.18
N PRO A 728 -19.89 3.79 -10.54
CA PRO A 728 -19.83 5.24 -10.67
C PRO A 728 -19.21 5.89 -9.42
N LYS A 729 -18.48 6.99 -9.60
CA LYS A 729 -17.60 7.63 -8.58
C LYS A 729 -16.38 6.78 -8.13
N THR A 730 -16.02 5.72 -8.85
CA THR A 730 -14.71 5.07 -8.64
C THR A 730 -13.61 6.00 -9.18
N GLY A 731 -12.73 6.47 -8.29
CA GLY A 731 -11.56 7.25 -8.67
C GLY A 731 -10.53 6.40 -9.43
N VAL A 732 -10.15 6.86 -10.61
CA VAL A 732 -9.22 6.23 -11.55
C VAL A 732 -8.21 7.27 -12.05
N PHE A 733 -7.06 6.83 -12.56
CA PHE A 733 -6.00 7.72 -13.04
C PHE A 733 -5.84 7.64 -14.55
N VAL A 734 -5.73 8.80 -15.18
CA VAL A 734 -5.40 8.98 -16.61
C VAL A 734 -3.97 9.50 -16.72
N THR A 735 -3.19 8.94 -17.66
CA THR A 735 -1.82 9.41 -17.91
C THR A 735 -1.51 9.46 -19.40
N GLY A 736 -0.80 10.50 -19.83
CA GLY A 736 -0.50 10.72 -21.23
C GLY A 736 0.39 11.93 -21.53
N PHE A 737 0.50 12.26 -22.82
CA PHE A 737 1.37 13.31 -23.36
C PHE A 737 0.61 14.22 -24.32
N GLY A 738 -0.72 14.24 -24.25
CA GLY A 738 -1.59 15.08 -25.06
C GLY A 738 -1.41 16.55 -24.75
N SER A 739 -2.25 17.39 -25.36
CA SER A 739 -2.28 18.82 -25.06
C SER A 739 -2.74 19.10 -23.62
N ILE A 740 -2.42 20.28 -23.12
CA ILE A 740 -3.02 20.82 -21.88
C ILE A 740 -4.10 21.87 -22.15
N VAL A 741 -4.46 22.14 -23.40
CA VAL A 741 -5.59 23.02 -23.80
C VAL A 741 -6.13 22.54 -25.15
N ASP A 742 -7.36 22.87 -25.48
CA ASP A 742 -7.98 22.47 -26.75
C ASP A 742 -7.15 22.96 -27.95
N ASP A 743 -6.97 22.06 -28.92
CA ASP A 743 -6.09 22.16 -30.09
C ASP A 743 -4.60 22.54 -29.86
N GLY A 744 -4.15 22.65 -28.60
CA GLY A 744 -2.77 22.99 -28.24
C GLY A 744 -1.72 21.87 -28.48
N PRO A 745 -0.44 22.15 -28.17
CA PRO A 745 0.67 21.23 -28.43
C PRO A 745 0.82 20.12 -27.37
N THR A 746 1.07 18.91 -27.86
CA THR A 746 1.40 17.71 -27.06
C THR A 746 2.60 17.93 -26.14
N GLN A 747 2.51 17.47 -24.89
CA GLN A 747 3.53 17.72 -23.86
C GLN A 747 4.73 16.77 -23.98
N ASN A 748 5.96 17.30 -23.92
CA ASN A 748 7.17 16.46 -23.91
C ASN A 748 7.32 15.61 -22.62
N LYS A 749 6.64 15.98 -21.53
CA LYS A 749 6.60 15.25 -20.26
C LYS A 749 5.28 14.52 -20.07
N LEU A 750 5.34 13.37 -19.41
CA LEU A 750 4.17 12.62 -18.97
C LEU A 750 3.36 13.42 -17.95
N ARG A 751 2.07 13.59 -18.23
CA ARG A 751 1.06 14.17 -17.34
C ARG A 751 0.25 13.07 -16.66
N GLN A 752 -0.33 13.40 -15.51
CA GLN A 752 -1.28 12.55 -14.79
C GLN A 752 -2.45 13.38 -14.29
N ALA A 753 -3.64 12.79 -14.25
CA ALA A 753 -4.76 13.30 -13.47
C ALA A 753 -5.58 12.16 -12.87
N ARG A 754 -6.36 12.48 -11.83
CA ARG A 754 -7.37 11.59 -11.26
C ARG A 754 -8.74 12.06 -11.73
N VAL A 755 -9.55 11.13 -12.21
CA VAL A 755 -10.93 11.35 -12.66
C VAL A 755 -11.85 10.30 -12.04
N GLU A 756 -13.16 10.53 -12.07
CA GLU A 756 -14.14 9.55 -11.57
C GLU A 756 -14.89 8.88 -12.71
N THR A 757 -15.14 7.57 -12.60
CA THR A 757 -16.00 6.87 -13.56
C THR A 757 -17.44 7.34 -13.45
N ILE A 758 -18.10 7.61 -14.57
CA ILE A 758 -19.47 8.11 -14.65
C ILE A 758 -20.36 6.99 -15.20
N SER A 759 -21.63 6.93 -14.79
CA SER A 759 -22.53 5.87 -15.23
C SER A 759 -22.95 6.04 -16.71
N PRO A 760 -23.18 4.96 -17.48
CA PRO A 760 -23.63 5.07 -18.87
C PRO A 760 -24.95 5.83 -19.03
N GLU A 761 -25.85 5.77 -18.04
CA GLU A 761 -27.12 6.48 -18.03
C GLU A 761 -26.94 8.00 -17.87
N VAL A 762 -25.93 8.44 -17.12
CA VAL A 762 -25.57 9.85 -16.96
C VAL A 762 -24.81 10.37 -18.18
N CYS A 763 -23.94 9.56 -18.79
CA CYS A 763 -23.22 9.96 -20.01
C CYS A 763 -24.12 9.93 -21.26
N ASN A 764 -25.10 9.04 -21.35
CA ASN A 764 -26.03 8.97 -22.48
C ASN A 764 -27.29 9.85 -22.34
N ARG A 765 -27.29 10.83 -21.41
CA ARG A 765 -28.33 11.87 -21.43
C ARG A 765 -28.23 12.72 -22.70
N LYS A 766 -29.35 13.32 -23.11
CA LYS A 766 -29.47 14.17 -24.31
C LYS A 766 -28.59 15.41 -24.30
N ASP A 767 -28.20 15.87 -23.11
CA ASP A 767 -27.33 17.02 -22.89
C ASP A 767 -25.83 16.68 -22.83
N VAL A 768 -25.46 15.40 -23.03
CA VAL A 768 -24.09 14.91 -22.87
C VAL A 768 -23.63 14.16 -24.14
N TYR A 769 -23.81 12.84 -24.23
CA TYR A 769 -23.45 12.04 -25.41
C TYR A 769 -24.66 11.42 -26.17
N ASP A 770 -25.90 11.69 -25.77
CA ASP A 770 -27.16 11.28 -26.44
C ASP A 770 -27.16 9.83 -27.01
N GLY A 771 -26.70 8.86 -26.21
CA GLY A 771 -26.68 7.44 -26.57
C GLY A 771 -25.40 6.93 -27.25
N MET A 772 -24.40 7.77 -27.53
CA MET A 772 -23.17 7.36 -28.20
C MET A 772 -22.24 6.45 -27.37
N ILE A 773 -22.39 6.39 -26.04
CA ILE A 773 -21.56 5.54 -25.18
C ILE A 773 -22.16 4.14 -25.12
N THR A 774 -21.58 3.20 -25.88
CA THR A 774 -22.03 1.79 -25.90
C THR A 774 -21.51 0.99 -24.71
N SER A 775 -22.02 -0.22 -24.49
CA SER A 775 -21.59 -1.12 -23.41
C SER A 775 -20.13 -1.58 -23.48
N GLY A 776 -19.45 -1.35 -24.62
CA GLY A 776 -18.01 -1.56 -24.79
C GLY A 776 -17.15 -0.33 -24.45
N MET A 777 -17.76 0.75 -23.98
CA MET A 777 -17.08 2.01 -23.62
C MET A 777 -17.27 2.31 -22.13
N LEU A 778 -16.23 2.88 -21.52
CA LEU A 778 -16.27 3.38 -20.14
C LEU A 778 -16.27 4.92 -20.17
N CYS A 779 -17.20 5.53 -19.44
CA CYS A 779 -17.22 6.98 -19.24
C CYS A 779 -16.49 7.36 -17.95
N ALA A 780 -15.61 8.35 -17.98
CA ALA A 780 -14.92 8.87 -16.80
C ALA A 780 -14.52 10.35 -17.01
N GLY A 781 -14.60 11.17 -15.97
CA GLY A 781 -14.39 12.62 -16.04
C GLY A 781 -15.08 13.34 -14.89
N PHE A 782 -15.51 14.59 -15.11
CA PHE A 782 -16.37 15.37 -14.21
C PHE A 782 -17.43 16.12 -15.03
N MET A 783 -18.68 16.12 -14.57
CA MET A 783 -19.82 16.71 -15.31
C MET A 783 -19.72 18.24 -15.43
N GLU A 784 -18.91 18.88 -14.58
CA GLU A 784 -18.69 20.31 -14.52
C GLU A 784 -17.59 20.80 -15.49
N GLY A 785 -17.04 19.92 -16.35
CA GLY A 785 -16.12 20.28 -17.44
C GLY A 785 -14.77 20.83 -16.98
N LYS A 786 -13.93 19.99 -16.34
CA LYS A 786 -12.64 20.43 -15.73
C LYS A 786 -11.44 19.47 -15.87
N VAL A 787 -11.66 18.18 -16.08
CA VAL A 787 -10.58 17.19 -16.19
C VAL A 787 -10.98 16.13 -17.21
N ASP A 788 -10.52 16.26 -18.44
CA ASP A 788 -10.79 15.30 -19.52
C ASP A 788 -9.61 15.16 -20.50
N ALA A 789 -9.46 13.99 -21.10
CA ALA A 789 -8.31 13.61 -21.91
C ALA A 789 -8.23 14.38 -23.23
N CYS A 790 -7.09 15.00 -23.49
CA CYS A 790 -6.89 15.91 -24.61
C CYS A 790 -6.22 15.23 -25.82
N LYS A 791 -6.23 15.96 -26.95
CA LYS A 791 -5.54 15.62 -28.21
C LYS A 791 -4.12 15.08 -27.98
N GLY A 792 -3.93 13.78 -28.22
CA GLY A 792 -2.68 13.03 -28.04
C GLY A 792 -2.63 12.09 -26.82
N ASP A 793 -3.49 12.28 -25.81
CA ASP A 793 -3.62 11.32 -24.70
C ASP A 793 -4.28 10.00 -25.15
N SER A 794 -5.04 10.04 -26.26
CA SER A 794 -5.54 8.90 -27.02
C SER A 794 -4.62 7.68 -27.01
N GLY A 795 -5.17 6.50 -26.70
CA GLY A 795 -4.38 5.27 -26.58
C GLY A 795 -3.62 5.12 -25.25
N GLY A 796 -3.53 6.18 -24.44
CA GLY A 796 -2.97 6.16 -23.09
C GLY A 796 -3.81 5.32 -22.11
N PRO A 797 -3.21 4.90 -20.99
CA PRO A 797 -3.88 4.14 -19.94
C PRO A 797 -4.93 4.96 -19.18
N LEU A 798 -6.07 4.33 -18.93
CA LEU A 798 -6.89 4.58 -17.75
C LEU A 798 -6.65 3.44 -16.76
N VAL A 799 -6.19 3.74 -15.54
CA VAL A 799 -5.80 2.74 -14.54
C VAL A 799 -6.52 2.88 -13.19
N TYR A 800 -6.81 1.73 -12.60
CA TYR A 800 -7.44 1.55 -11.30
C TYR A 800 -6.49 0.80 -10.36
N GLU A 801 -6.43 1.19 -9.09
CA GLU A 801 -5.67 0.46 -8.06
C GLU A 801 -6.58 -0.47 -7.25
N ASN A 802 -6.12 -1.70 -7.03
CA ASN A 802 -6.77 -2.63 -6.12
C ASN A 802 -5.70 -3.45 -5.37
N HIS A 803 -5.57 -3.25 -4.06
CA HIS A 803 -4.61 -3.90 -3.17
C HIS A 803 -3.14 -3.80 -3.65
N GLU A 804 -2.63 -2.58 -3.86
CA GLU A 804 -1.27 -2.27 -4.35
C GLU A 804 -0.95 -2.83 -5.75
N ILE A 805 -1.97 -3.22 -6.54
CA ILE A 805 -1.84 -3.63 -7.94
C ILE A 805 -2.64 -2.68 -8.83
N TRP A 806 -2.00 -2.19 -9.89
CA TRP A 806 -2.60 -1.30 -10.89
C TRP A 806 -3.06 -2.07 -12.13
N TYR A 807 -4.33 -1.89 -12.49
CA TYR A 807 -5.03 -2.54 -13.60
C TYR A 807 -5.42 -1.53 -14.67
N LEU A 808 -5.20 -1.89 -15.94
CA LEU A 808 -5.59 -1.12 -17.12
C LEU A 808 -7.08 -1.35 -17.42
N VAL A 809 -7.92 -0.46 -16.91
CA VAL A 809 -9.39 -0.56 -16.96
C VAL A 809 -10.01 0.16 -18.16
N GLY A 810 -9.22 0.96 -18.88
CA GLY A 810 -9.64 1.60 -20.12
C GLY A 810 -8.46 2.11 -20.95
N ILE A 811 -8.79 2.55 -22.16
CA ILE A 811 -7.87 3.19 -23.10
C ILE A 811 -8.46 4.55 -23.42
N LEU A 812 -7.64 5.60 -23.38
CA LEU A 812 -8.10 6.96 -23.62
C LEU A 812 -8.53 7.17 -25.09
N LYS A 813 -9.57 7.98 -25.26
CA LYS A 813 -10.13 8.43 -26.54
C LYS A 813 -10.13 9.96 -26.53
N GLU A 814 -9.89 10.57 -27.69
CA GLU A 814 -9.98 12.01 -27.91
C GLU A 814 -11.42 12.50 -27.67
N CYS A 815 -11.59 13.50 -26.80
CA CYS A 815 -12.88 14.14 -26.55
C CYS A 815 -13.08 15.32 -27.51
N PRO A 816 -14.09 15.31 -28.40
CA PRO A 816 -14.42 16.45 -29.27
C PRO A 816 -15.38 17.44 -28.60
N GLU A 817 -15.32 18.71 -28.99
CA GLU A 817 -16.12 19.81 -28.43
C GLU A 817 -17.65 19.59 -28.54
N CYS A 818 -18.39 20.26 -27.65
CA CYS A 818 -19.82 20.02 -27.41
C CYS A 818 -20.77 20.41 -28.57
N TYR A 819 -21.93 19.75 -28.60
CA TYR A 819 -23.14 20.00 -29.44
C TYR A 819 -23.09 19.66 -30.94
N SER A 820 -23.83 18.62 -31.35
CA SER A 820 -25.20 18.76 -31.90
C SER A 820 -25.79 17.40 -32.38
N PHE A 821 -27.11 17.35 -32.54
CA PHE A 821 -27.90 16.15 -32.92
C PHE A 821 -27.69 15.71 -34.38
N ASP A 822 -27.75 14.40 -34.65
CA ASP A 822 -28.83 13.85 -35.50
C ASP A 822 -29.03 12.31 -35.34
N GLU A 823 -30.16 11.78 -35.81
CA GLU A 823 -30.75 10.49 -35.39
C GLU A 823 -30.84 9.42 -36.52
N LYS A 824 -30.41 8.14 -36.28
CA LYS A 824 -31.20 6.88 -36.55
C LYS A 824 -30.47 5.50 -36.58
N SER A 825 -31.27 4.48 -36.22
CA SER A 825 -31.33 3.07 -36.68
C SER A 825 -30.20 2.04 -36.47
N GLN A 826 -30.48 1.13 -35.53
CA GLN A 826 -30.28 -0.34 -35.49
C GLN A 826 -29.56 -1.06 -36.66
N SER A 827 -28.68 -2.02 -36.31
CA SER A 827 -28.90 -3.46 -36.56
C SER A 827 -27.87 -4.33 -35.80
N SER A 828 -28.27 -5.52 -35.35
CA SER A 828 -27.46 -6.47 -34.55
C SER A 828 -27.19 -7.77 -35.28
N THR A 829 -25.97 -8.32 -35.16
CA THR A 829 -25.60 -9.67 -35.60
C THR A 829 -25.04 -10.47 -34.43
N GLU A 830 -25.56 -11.68 -34.22
CA GLU A 830 -25.17 -12.56 -33.11
C GLU A 830 -23.79 -13.21 -33.34
N VAL A 831 -23.08 -13.49 -32.23
CA VAL A 831 -21.79 -14.19 -32.22
C VAL A 831 -21.87 -15.32 -31.21
N GLU A 832 -21.72 -16.56 -31.67
CA GLU A 832 -21.69 -17.74 -30.79
C GLU A 832 -20.28 -18.01 -30.22
N GLU A 833 -20.21 -18.59 -29.02
CA GLU A 833 -18.97 -18.98 -28.36
C GLU A 833 -18.86 -20.52 -28.28
N PHE A 834 -17.65 -21.06 -28.44
CA PHE A 834 -17.42 -22.50 -28.50
C PHE A 834 -16.29 -22.92 -27.57
N VAL A 835 -16.44 -24.10 -26.95
CA VAL A 835 -15.54 -24.57 -25.90
C VAL A 835 -15.03 -25.96 -26.23
N PHE A 836 -13.75 -26.19 -25.96
CA PHE A 836 -13.10 -27.49 -26.16
C PHE A 836 -12.48 -27.99 -24.85
N LEU A 837 -12.38 -29.32 -24.73
CA LEU A 837 -12.06 -30.04 -23.51
C LEU A 837 -10.83 -30.91 -23.78
N ALA A 838 -9.68 -30.51 -23.24
CA ALA A 838 -8.38 -31.18 -23.35
C ALA A 838 -8.11 -32.15 -22.17
N VAL A 839 -7.05 -32.97 -22.27
CA VAL A 839 -6.86 -34.17 -21.42
C VAL A 839 -5.56 -34.20 -20.59
N ASP A 840 -4.62 -33.26 -20.80
CA ASP A 840 -3.36 -33.13 -20.07
C ASP A 840 -2.98 -31.65 -19.78
N ASP A 841 -2.15 -31.39 -18.77
CA ASP A 841 -1.62 -30.04 -18.47
C ASP A 841 -0.17 -29.85 -18.93
N VAL A 842 0.01 -29.02 -19.97
CA VAL A 842 1.32 -28.43 -20.34
C VAL A 842 1.14 -26.95 -20.67
N SER A 843 0.92 -26.11 -19.65
CA SER A 843 0.88 -24.63 -19.77
C SER A 843 0.05 -24.15 -20.97
N ILE A 844 -1.15 -24.72 -21.14
CA ILE A 844 -1.91 -24.62 -22.41
C ILE A 844 -2.21 -23.16 -22.79
N ASN A 845 -2.34 -22.28 -21.80
CA ASN A 845 -2.44 -20.83 -21.99
C ASN A 845 -1.27 -20.26 -22.80
N GLU A 846 -0.02 -20.64 -22.50
CA GLU A 846 1.16 -20.22 -23.26
C GLU A 846 1.28 -20.91 -24.63
N ILE A 847 0.67 -22.10 -24.81
CA ILE A 847 0.61 -22.77 -26.10
C ILE A 847 -0.29 -21.97 -27.06
N PHE A 848 -1.54 -21.72 -26.68
CA PHE A 848 -2.49 -21.07 -27.58
C PHE A 848 -2.25 -19.58 -27.76
N GLN A 849 -1.84 -18.84 -26.72
CA GLN A 849 -1.43 -17.43 -26.84
C GLN A 849 -0.20 -17.21 -27.75
N ARG A 850 0.53 -18.28 -28.10
CA ARG A 850 1.68 -18.27 -29.02
C ARG A 850 1.43 -19.06 -30.31
N SER A 851 0.18 -19.43 -30.58
CA SER A 851 -0.25 -20.17 -31.77
C SER A 851 -0.93 -19.26 -32.80
N SER A 852 -1.29 -19.81 -33.96
CA SER A 852 -2.16 -19.15 -34.95
C SER A 852 -3.60 -18.91 -34.45
N LEU A 853 -4.04 -19.65 -33.44
CA LEU A 853 -5.36 -19.47 -32.81
C LEU A 853 -5.38 -18.46 -31.66
N ASN A 854 -4.28 -17.71 -31.44
CA ASN A 854 -4.17 -16.74 -30.35
C ASN A 854 -5.28 -15.66 -30.37
N HIS A 855 -5.82 -15.32 -31.54
CA HIS A 855 -6.91 -14.36 -31.70
C HIS A 855 -8.30 -14.93 -31.42
N HIS A 856 -8.47 -16.24 -31.55
CA HIS A 856 -9.72 -16.94 -31.24
C HIS A 856 -9.75 -17.48 -29.80
N TYR A 857 -8.63 -17.48 -29.09
CA TYR A 857 -8.46 -18.15 -27.80
C TYR A 857 -8.62 -17.17 -26.62
N ILE A 858 -9.57 -17.45 -25.72
CA ILE A 858 -9.85 -16.61 -24.54
C ILE A 858 -9.07 -17.11 -23.31
N LYS A 859 -9.39 -18.31 -22.80
CA LYS A 859 -8.85 -18.81 -21.53
C LYS A 859 -8.82 -20.34 -21.42
N SER A 860 -7.85 -20.85 -20.67
CA SER A 860 -7.74 -22.25 -20.24
C SER A 860 -7.99 -22.37 -18.74
N HIS A 861 -8.83 -23.32 -18.33
CA HIS A 861 -9.19 -23.58 -16.94
C HIS A 861 -9.12 -25.08 -16.64
N VAL A 862 -8.29 -25.49 -15.67
CA VAL A 862 -8.16 -26.89 -15.26
C VAL A 862 -9.27 -27.21 -14.25
N PHE A 863 -10.17 -28.12 -14.59
CA PHE A 863 -11.39 -28.40 -13.81
C PHE A 863 -11.51 -29.84 -13.31
N ASN A 864 -10.58 -30.73 -13.66
CA ASN A 864 -10.57 -32.09 -13.15
C ASN A 864 -9.17 -32.71 -13.18
N VAL A 865 -8.77 -33.42 -12.14
CA VAL A 865 -7.51 -34.17 -12.07
C VAL A 865 -7.79 -35.54 -11.47
N ARG A 866 -7.50 -36.62 -12.20
CA ARG A 866 -7.82 -38.00 -11.79
C ARG A 866 -6.58 -38.89 -11.84
N PRO A 867 -6.36 -39.77 -10.84
CA PRO A 867 -5.45 -40.90 -10.99
C PRO A 867 -5.90 -41.85 -12.11
N SER A 868 -4.95 -42.50 -12.76
CA SER A 868 -5.15 -43.54 -13.77
C SER A 868 -4.12 -44.65 -13.55
N ASN A 869 -4.42 -45.87 -14.01
CA ASN A 869 -3.53 -47.04 -13.88
C ASN A 869 -2.16 -46.82 -14.57
N THR A 870 -2.05 -45.83 -15.46
CA THR A 870 -0.85 -45.46 -16.22
C THR A 870 -0.28 -44.07 -15.88
N GLY A 871 -0.91 -43.29 -15.00
CA GLY A 871 -0.47 -41.92 -14.70
C GLY A 871 -1.53 -41.00 -14.08
N LEU A 872 -1.49 -39.72 -14.42
CA LEU A 872 -2.50 -38.71 -14.08
C LEU A 872 -3.24 -38.30 -15.36
N LYS A 873 -4.54 -38.00 -15.26
CA LYS A 873 -5.38 -37.51 -16.35
C LYS A 873 -6.01 -36.17 -15.95
N ILE A 874 -5.90 -35.14 -16.79
CA ILE A 874 -6.19 -33.75 -16.39
C ILE A 874 -7.15 -33.09 -17.39
N ASN A 875 -8.41 -32.88 -16.99
CA ASN A 875 -9.35 -32.18 -17.85
C ASN A 875 -9.14 -30.67 -17.79
N VAL A 876 -8.88 -30.08 -18.97
CA VAL A 876 -8.67 -28.63 -19.15
C VAL A 876 -9.71 -28.10 -20.13
N LEU A 877 -10.51 -27.15 -19.66
CA LEU A 877 -11.49 -26.41 -20.46
C LEU A 877 -10.79 -25.28 -21.19
N LEU A 878 -11.02 -25.14 -22.50
CA LEU A 878 -10.45 -24.13 -23.37
C LEU A 878 -11.58 -23.35 -24.04
N LYS A 879 -11.81 -22.09 -23.65
CA LYS A 879 -12.83 -21.24 -24.27
C LYS A 879 -12.24 -20.51 -25.48
N PHE A 880 -12.93 -20.62 -26.62
CA PHE A 880 -12.61 -19.91 -27.85
C PHE A 880 -13.83 -19.10 -28.34
N GLN A 881 -13.58 -18.05 -29.11
CA GLN A 881 -14.59 -17.18 -29.72
C GLN A 881 -14.26 -16.99 -31.20
N PHE A 882 -15.24 -17.24 -32.06
CA PHE A 882 -15.15 -17.17 -33.52
C PHE A 882 -16.56 -17.26 -34.12
N THR A 883 -16.72 -16.93 -35.41
CA THR A 883 -18.01 -17.10 -36.11
C THR A 883 -18.32 -18.59 -36.33
N SER A 884 -19.55 -19.00 -36.01
CA SER A 884 -19.98 -20.40 -35.80
C SER A 884 -19.62 -21.36 -36.93
N ASN A 885 -19.68 -20.90 -38.18
CA ASN A 885 -19.29 -21.65 -39.39
C ASN A 885 -17.85 -22.23 -39.33
N ASN A 886 -16.97 -21.72 -38.47
CA ASN A 886 -15.56 -22.12 -38.38
C ASN A 886 -15.25 -23.18 -37.30
N ALA A 887 -16.23 -23.67 -36.54
CA ALA A 887 -16.00 -24.48 -35.34
C ALA A 887 -15.10 -25.71 -35.53
N ASP A 888 -15.37 -26.55 -36.54
CA ASP A 888 -14.55 -27.73 -36.82
C ASP A 888 -13.16 -27.41 -37.38
N THR A 889 -13.00 -26.26 -38.03
CA THR A 889 -11.70 -25.77 -38.53
C THR A 889 -10.81 -25.36 -37.36
N ILE A 890 -11.32 -24.50 -36.47
CA ILE A 890 -10.63 -24.05 -35.25
C ILE A 890 -10.30 -25.25 -34.35
N LYS A 891 -11.23 -26.21 -34.20
CA LYS A 891 -11.00 -27.45 -33.45
C LYS A 891 -9.84 -28.28 -34.01
N LYS A 892 -9.82 -28.53 -35.32
CA LYS A 892 -8.76 -29.32 -35.99
C LYS A 892 -7.40 -28.64 -35.89
N GLU A 893 -7.37 -27.32 -36.08
CA GLU A 893 -6.14 -26.54 -35.91
C GLU A 893 -5.66 -26.58 -34.45
N ALA A 894 -6.55 -26.49 -33.47
CA ALA A 894 -6.22 -26.53 -32.05
C ALA A 894 -5.66 -27.90 -31.61
N ASP A 895 -6.26 -29.00 -32.07
CA ASP A 895 -5.79 -30.36 -31.81
C ASP A 895 -4.41 -30.60 -32.45
N SER A 896 -4.20 -30.07 -33.66
CA SER A 896 -2.89 -30.08 -34.36
C SER A 896 -1.82 -29.26 -33.62
N ILE A 897 -2.16 -28.08 -33.08
CA ILE A 897 -1.25 -27.26 -32.27
C ILE A 897 -0.83 -28.01 -30.99
N LEU A 898 -1.79 -28.64 -30.30
CA LEU A 898 -1.50 -29.47 -29.12
C LEU A 898 -0.58 -30.65 -29.48
N HIS A 899 -0.95 -31.46 -30.49
CA HIS A 899 -0.10 -32.55 -30.99
C HIS A 899 1.32 -32.09 -31.32
N GLN A 900 1.50 -30.97 -32.03
CA GLN A 900 2.82 -30.49 -32.42
C GLN A 900 3.64 -30.04 -31.20
N LYS A 901 3.05 -29.32 -30.24
CA LYS A 901 3.79 -28.78 -29.09
C LYS A 901 4.07 -29.82 -28.01
N LEU A 902 3.16 -30.75 -27.76
CA LEU A 902 3.36 -31.86 -26.82
C LEU A 902 4.50 -32.78 -27.27
N LYS A 903 4.65 -32.98 -28.59
CA LYS A 903 5.68 -33.85 -29.19
C LYS A 903 7.10 -33.22 -29.26
N LEU A 904 7.26 -31.95 -28.88
CA LEU A 904 8.50 -31.18 -29.04
C LEU A 904 9.20 -30.80 -27.72
N ASN A 905 8.73 -31.27 -26.57
CA ASN A 905 9.09 -30.67 -25.27
C ASN A 905 9.81 -31.64 -24.32
N GLU A 906 11.03 -31.29 -23.87
CA GLU A 906 11.75 -31.99 -22.80
C GLU A 906 11.13 -31.68 -21.42
N SER A 907 9.92 -32.19 -21.19
CA SER A 907 9.26 -32.09 -19.89
C SER A 907 9.69 -33.24 -18.96
N PHE A 908 9.61 -33.03 -17.63
CA PHE A 908 9.98 -34.04 -16.62
C PHE A 908 8.97 -35.20 -16.52
N LEU A 909 7.91 -35.19 -17.33
CA LEU A 909 6.85 -36.21 -17.37
C LEU A 909 6.75 -36.79 -18.79
N LYS A 910 6.64 -38.12 -18.88
CA LYS A 910 6.28 -38.78 -20.14
C LYS A 910 4.76 -38.64 -20.33
N ILE A 911 4.37 -38.05 -21.45
CA ILE A 911 2.97 -37.81 -21.82
C ILE A 911 2.58 -38.87 -22.85
N ASP A 912 1.41 -39.49 -22.67
CA ASP A 912 0.84 -40.38 -23.69
C ASP A 912 0.34 -39.54 -24.87
N THR A 913 0.63 -39.98 -26.09
CA THR A 913 0.28 -39.26 -27.33
C THR A 913 -0.67 -40.05 -28.23
N SER A 914 -1.31 -41.09 -27.68
CA SER A 914 -2.38 -41.83 -28.34
C SER A 914 -3.77 -41.25 -28.01
N LEU A 915 -4.59 -41.08 -29.05
CA LEU A 915 -5.94 -40.45 -29.10
C LEU A 915 -5.97 -38.91 -29.31
N PRO A 916 -7.05 -38.38 -29.95
CA PRO A 916 -7.23 -36.93 -30.12
C PRO A 916 -7.54 -36.24 -28.78
N TYR A 917 -7.05 -35.01 -28.61
CA TYR A 917 -7.10 -34.32 -27.31
C TYR A 917 -8.38 -33.51 -27.10
N LEU A 918 -8.98 -32.94 -28.16
CA LEU A 918 -10.08 -31.98 -28.01
C LEU A 918 -11.48 -32.55 -28.28
N LYS A 919 -12.28 -32.68 -27.22
CA LYS A 919 -13.74 -32.86 -27.31
C LYS A 919 -14.45 -31.50 -27.31
N ALA A 920 -15.51 -31.33 -28.12
CA ALA A 920 -16.35 -30.13 -28.07
C ALA A 920 -17.30 -30.15 -26.87
N MET A 921 -17.60 -28.96 -26.33
CA MET A 921 -18.38 -28.69 -25.12
C MET A 921 -19.29 -27.48 -25.39
N LYS A 922 -20.50 -27.46 -24.79
CA LYS A 922 -21.45 -26.35 -24.97
C LYS A 922 -21.05 -25.16 -24.08
N ASN A 923 -21.24 -23.92 -24.54
CA ASN A 923 -20.90 -22.73 -23.75
C ASN A 923 -21.59 -22.72 -22.37
N VAL A 924 -22.86 -23.18 -22.33
CA VAL A 924 -23.65 -23.39 -21.11
C VAL A 924 -22.99 -24.33 -20.09
N GLU A 925 -22.31 -25.38 -20.56
CA GLU A 925 -21.58 -26.35 -19.73
C GLU A 925 -20.27 -25.72 -19.19
N ALA A 926 -19.72 -24.77 -19.93
CA ALA A 926 -18.45 -24.11 -19.62
C ALA A 926 -18.58 -22.98 -18.58
N GLU A 927 -19.57 -22.10 -18.71
CA GLU A 927 -19.81 -21.04 -17.72
C GLU A 927 -20.25 -21.63 -16.36
N HIS A 928 -20.94 -22.78 -16.39
CA HIS A 928 -21.25 -23.57 -15.20
C HIS A 928 -19.98 -24.11 -14.51
N ILE A 929 -18.99 -24.60 -15.27
CA ILE A 929 -17.67 -25.00 -14.72
C ILE A 929 -16.92 -23.80 -14.13
N LEU A 930 -16.95 -22.65 -14.82
CA LEU A 930 -16.25 -21.43 -14.39
C LEU A 930 -16.84 -20.84 -13.09
N ASN A 931 -18.16 -20.90 -12.93
CA ASN A 931 -18.89 -20.40 -11.76
C ASN A 931 -19.16 -21.47 -10.68
N SER A 932 -18.35 -22.54 -10.65
CA SER A 932 -18.44 -23.63 -9.68
C SER A 932 -17.98 -23.27 -8.25
N CYS A 933 -17.30 -22.13 -8.08
CA CYS A 933 -16.87 -21.62 -6.77
C CYS A 933 -18.07 -21.18 -5.92
N CYS A 934 -17.99 -21.39 -4.60
CA CYS A 934 -19.07 -21.02 -3.68
C CYS A 934 -18.89 -19.62 -3.08
N GLY A 935 -20.00 -18.98 -2.69
CA GLY A 935 -19.99 -17.83 -1.78
C GLY A 935 -19.47 -16.51 -2.35
N LEU A 936 -19.31 -16.41 -3.67
CA LEU A 936 -19.01 -15.15 -4.37
C LEU A 936 -20.31 -14.33 -4.52
N GLY A 937 -20.28 -13.03 -4.27
CA GLY A 937 -21.49 -12.21 -4.29
C GLY A 937 -21.18 -10.78 -3.86
N ARG A 938 -22.14 -10.13 -3.20
CA ARG A 938 -22.08 -8.73 -2.75
C ARG A 938 -20.71 -8.35 -2.19
N GLU A 939 -20.04 -7.43 -2.86
CA GLU A 939 -18.79 -6.85 -2.35
C GLU A 939 -19.08 -5.70 -1.38
N PHE A 940 -18.65 -5.89 -0.14
CA PHE A 940 -18.80 -4.93 0.97
C PHE A 940 -18.31 -3.52 0.59
N PRO A 941 -19.21 -2.51 0.60
CA PRO A 941 -18.81 -1.11 0.54
C PRO A 941 -18.34 -0.61 1.92
N SER A 942 -17.58 0.48 1.93
CA SER A 942 -17.28 1.24 3.15
C SER A 942 -18.49 2.10 3.55
N MET A 943 -19.28 1.61 4.50
CA MET A 943 -20.23 2.41 5.34
C MET A 943 -21.18 3.35 4.58
N GLU A 944 -22.18 2.79 3.90
CA GLU A 944 -23.50 3.43 3.80
C GLU A 944 -24.45 2.70 4.77
N ARG A 945 -25.07 3.42 5.72
CA ARG A 945 -26.18 2.90 6.53
C ARG A 945 -27.43 3.74 6.23
N ILE A 946 -28.38 3.15 5.52
CA ILE A 946 -29.73 3.68 5.35
C ILE A 946 -30.68 2.79 6.17
N ALA A 947 -31.70 3.40 6.78
CA ALA A 947 -32.70 2.67 7.56
C ALA A 947 -33.80 2.10 6.65
N ASP A 948 -34.39 0.99 7.10
CA ASP A 948 -35.34 0.13 6.38
C ASP A 948 -34.72 -0.59 5.15
N GLY A 949 -35.10 -1.85 4.92
CA GLY A 949 -34.36 -2.80 4.07
C GLY A 949 -34.24 -2.41 2.58
N SER A 950 -33.02 -2.45 2.06
CA SER A 950 -32.70 -2.02 0.68
C SER A 950 -33.15 -3.05 -0.37
N VAL A 951 -33.22 -2.59 -1.63
CA VAL A 951 -33.42 -3.47 -2.79
C VAL A 951 -32.07 -4.11 -3.13
N ALA A 952 -32.03 -5.43 -3.16
CA ALA A 952 -30.84 -6.19 -3.53
C ALA A 952 -30.45 -5.93 -5.00
N LYS A 953 -29.14 -5.77 -5.26
CA LYS A 953 -28.66 -5.56 -6.63
C LYS A 953 -28.51 -6.88 -7.37
N LYS A 954 -28.53 -6.79 -8.69
CA LYS A 954 -28.31 -7.93 -9.59
C LYS A 954 -26.94 -8.56 -9.29
N ALA A 955 -26.90 -9.87 -9.08
CA ALA A 955 -25.72 -10.65 -8.67
C ALA A 955 -25.15 -10.39 -7.24
N ASP A 956 -25.82 -9.63 -6.36
CA ASP A 956 -25.37 -9.51 -4.96
C ASP A 956 -25.58 -10.82 -4.17
N TRP A 957 -26.65 -11.57 -4.46
CA TRP A 957 -27.05 -12.77 -3.70
C TRP A 957 -27.37 -13.96 -4.62
N PRO A 958 -26.41 -14.47 -5.41
CA PRO A 958 -26.68 -15.41 -6.51
C PRO A 958 -27.13 -16.82 -6.06
N TRP A 959 -27.09 -17.12 -4.77
CA TRP A 959 -27.66 -18.35 -4.19
C TRP A 959 -29.12 -18.23 -3.78
N GLN A 960 -29.70 -17.02 -3.78
CA GLN A 960 -31.09 -16.84 -3.40
C GLN A 960 -32.00 -17.55 -4.41
N ALA A 961 -32.87 -18.40 -3.87
CA ALA A 961 -33.99 -19.00 -4.60
C ALA A 961 -35.31 -18.63 -3.93
N SER A 962 -36.37 -18.66 -4.72
CA SER A 962 -37.76 -18.57 -4.28
C SER A 962 -38.42 -19.94 -4.54
N LEU A 963 -39.02 -20.51 -3.51
CA LEU A 963 -39.89 -21.68 -3.62
C LEU A 963 -41.32 -21.20 -3.84
N GLN A 964 -41.90 -21.63 -4.95
CA GLN A 964 -43.24 -21.26 -5.39
C GLN A 964 -44.17 -22.47 -5.37
N VAL A 965 -45.38 -22.29 -4.84
CA VAL A 965 -46.49 -23.26 -4.96
C VAL A 965 -47.36 -22.81 -6.13
N ASP A 966 -47.53 -23.67 -7.14
CA ASP A 966 -48.28 -23.41 -8.37
C ASP A 966 -47.89 -22.10 -9.11
N GLY A 967 -46.67 -21.61 -8.88
CA GLY A 967 -46.13 -20.36 -9.44
C GLY A 967 -46.23 -19.11 -8.54
N ILE A 968 -46.83 -19.22 -7.35
CA ILE A 968 -46.91 -18.14 -6.36
C ILE A 968 -45.82 -18.35 -5.30
N HIS A 969 -45.03 -17.31 -4.99
CA HIS A 969 -44.00 -17.35 -3.95
C HIS A 969 -44.58 -17.72 -2.58
N PHE A 970 -43.89 -18.61 -1.86
CA PHE A 970 -44.31 -19.10 -0.53
C PHE A 970 -43.18 -19.10 0.50
N CYS A 971 -41.96 -19.47 0.09
CA CYS A 971 -40.76 -19.46 0.93
C CYS A 971 -39.51 -19.05 0.14
N GLY A 972 -38.48 -18.60 0.83
CA GLY A 972 -37.11 -18.57 0.34
C GLY A 972 -36.43 -19.95 0.35
N ALA A 973 -35.33 -20.06 -0.37
CA ALA A 973 -34.39 -21.18 -0.28
C ALA A 973 -32.99 -20.73 -0.73
N THR A 974 -31.98 -21.56 -0.45
CA THR A 974 -30.57 -21.25 -0.73
C THR A 974 -29.90 -22.33 -1.56
N LEU A 975 -29.31 -21.97 -2.69
CA LEU A 975 -28.58 -22.85 -3.60
C LEU A 975 -27.25 -23.31 -2.96
N ILE A 976 -27.09 -24.62 -2.74
CA ILE A 976 -25.87 -25.22 -2.13
C ILE A 976 -25.10 -26.14 -3.09
N SER A 977 -25.77 -26.65 -4.13
CA SER A 977 -25.13 -27.24 -5.32
C SER A 977 -26.02 -27.03 -6.55
N GLU A 978 -25.60 -27.56 -7.70
CA GLU A 978 -26.34 -27.51 -8.96
C GLU A 978 -27.76 -28.09 -8.86
N VAL A 979 -27.99 -29.09 -7.98
CA VAL A 979 -29.26 -29.83 -7.87
C VAL A 979 -29.89 -29.78 -6.48
N TRP A 980 -29.25 -29.14 -5.50
CA TRP A 980 -29.73 -29.08 -4.11
C TRP A 980 -29.89 -27.64 -3.62
N LEU A 981 -31.07 -27.36 -3.06
CA LEU A 981 -31.34 -26.21 -2.22
C LEU A 981 -31.42 -26.62 -0.74
N LEU A 982 -31.13 -25.67 0.14
CA LEU A 982 -31.40 -25.74 1.58
C LEU A 982 -32.49 -24.72 1.94
N THR A 983 -33.44 -25.10 2.79
CA THR A 983 -34.59 -24.28 3.21
C THR A 983 -35.12 -24.77 4.57
N ALA A 984 -36.21 -24.19 5.06
CA ALA A 984 -36.89 -24.60 6.29
C ALA A 984 -37.80 -25.82 6.03
N ALA A 985 -38.02 -26.65 7.04
CA ALA A 985 -38.95 -27.77 6.97
C ALA A 985 -40.40 -27.30 6.94
N HIS A 986 -40.74 -26.28 7.74
CA HIS A 986 -42.11 -25.80 7.89
C HIS A 986 -42.74 -25.24 6.61
N CYS A 987 -41.92 -24.89 5.61
CA CYS A 987 -42.40 -24.50 4.27
C CYS A 987 -43.28 -25.59 3.62
N PHE A 988 -43.13 -26.85 4.03
CA PHE A 988 -43.85 -27.99 3.47
C PHE A 988 -45.04 -28.46 4.32
N ASP A 989 -45.24 -27.92 5.54
CA ASP A 989 -46.33 -28.30 6.48
C ASP A 989 -47.71 -28.33 5.80
N SER A 990 -47.98 -27.39 4.89
CA SER A 990 -49.28 -27.24 4.18
C SER A 990 -49.34 -27.93 2.82
N TYR A 991 -48.19 -28.31 2.23
CA TYR A 991 -48.08 -28.69 0.81
C TYR A 991 -46.98 -29.75 0.58
N GLU A 992 -47.18 -30.95 1.10
CA GLU A 992 -46.19 -32.05 0.98
C GLU A 992 -45.83 -32.45 -0.46
N ASN A 993 -46.77 -32.35 -1.41
CA ASN A 993 -46.61 -32.89 -2.77
C ASN A 993 -45.57 -32.11 -3.61
N PRO A 994 -44.39 -32.70 -3.94
CA PRO A 994 -43.32 -31.98 -4.64
C PRO A 994 -43.72 -31.46 -6.03
N LYS A 995 -44.74 -32.05 -6.67
CA LYS A 995 -45.19 -31.68 -8.03
C LYS A 995 -45.88 -30.31 -8.13
N ARG A 996 -46.25 -29.69 -7.00
CA ARG A 996 -46.76 -28.30 -6.95
C ARG A 996 -45.64 -27.27 -6.73
N TRP A 997 -44.43 -27.72 -6.40
CA TRP A 997 -43.31 -26.86 -6.05
C TRP A 997 -42.37 -26.62 -7.23
N THR A 998 -42.04 -25.35 -7.44
CA THR A 998 -40.99 -24.95 -8.37
C THR A 998 -40.05 -23.95 -7.71
N ALA A 999 -38.75 -24.14 -7.89
CA ALA A 999 -37.74 -23.17 -7.50
C ALA A 999 -37.51 -22.16 -8.63
N SER A 1000 -37.39 -20.88 -8.28
CA SER A 1000 -37.03 -19.81 -9.19
C SER A 1000 -35.84 -18.99 -8.69
N PHE A 1001 -35.09 -18.40 -9.62
CA PHE A 1001 -33.83 -17.71 -9.36
C PHE A 1001 -33.79 -16.32 -10.03
N GLY A 1002 -32.84 -15.48 -9.61
CA GLY A 1002 -32.73 -14.07 -10.00
C GLY A 1002 -33.24 -13.13 -8.91
N THR A 1003 -33.26 -11.82 -9.17
CA THR A 1003 -33.72 -10.80 -8.20
C THR A 1003 -35.21 -10.47 -8.28
N THR A 1004 -35.95 -11.03 -9.25
CA THR A 1004 -37.37 -10.77 -9.49
C THR A 1004 -38.19 -12.06 -9.51
N LEU A 1005 -39.37 -12.05 -8.86
CA LEU A 1005 -40.32 -13.18 -8.90
C LEU A 1005 -41.02 -13.30 -10.26
N SER A 1006 -41.34 -12.16 -10.89
CA SER A 1006 -41.92 -12.11 -12.24
C SER A 1006 -41.43 -10.88 -13.01
N PRO A 1007 -40.84 -11.04 -14.22
CA PRO A 1007 -40.33 -12.30 -14.75
C PRO A 1007 -39.14 -12.82 -13.92
N GLN A 1008 -39.06 -14.13 -13.75
CA GLN A 1008 -37.95 -14.83 -13.10
C GLN A 1008 -36.85 -15.19 -14.11
N LEU A 1009 -35.58 -15.17 -13.69
CA LEU A 1009 -34.43 -15.45 -14.56
C LEU A 1009 -34.35 -16.93 -14.95
N MET A 1010 -34.67 -17.82 -14.01
CA MET A 1010 -34.66 -19.27 -14.22
C MET A 1010 -35.72 -19.95 -13.34
N ARG A 1011 -36.31 -21.04 -13.83
CA ARG A 1011 -37.21 -21.94 -13.08
C ARG A 1011 -36.69 -23.39 -13.11
N ARG A 1012 -36.98 -24.17 -12.06
CA ARG A 1012 -36.79 -25.62 -11.98
C ARG A 1012 -37.93 -26.26 -11.20
N GLU A 1013 -38.48 -27.36 -11.72
CA GLU A 1013 -39.45 -28.20 -10.99
C GLU A 1013 -38.74 -28.97 -9.87
N VAL A 1014 -39.40 -29.22 -8.75
CA VAL A 1014 -38.85 -30.02 -7.65
C VAL A 1014 -39.02 -31.52 -7.92
N GLN A 1015 -37.95 -32.31 -7.70
CA GLN A 1015 -37.99 -33.78 -7.77
C GLN A 1015 -38.42 -34.40 -6.44
N SER A 1016 -37.86 -33.93 -5.33
CA SER A 1016 -38.11 -34.47 -3.99
C SER A 1016 -37.73 -33.46 -2.92
N VAL A 1017 -38.48 -33.45 -1.82
CA VAL A 1017 -38.14 -32.74 -0.58
C VAL A 1017 -37.72 -33.78 0.45
N VAL A 1018 -36.67 -33.48 1.23
CA VAL A 1018 -36.28 -34.28 2.40
C VAL A 1018 -36.25 -33.35 3.61
N ILE A 1019 -37.22 -33.53 4.50
CA ILE A 1019 -37.34 -32.86 5.79
C ILE A 1019 -36.45 -33.60 6.82
N HIS A 1020 -35.93 -32.90 7.83
CA HIS A 1020 -35.20 -33.51 8.94
C HIS A 1020 -36.07 -34.51 9.72
N GLU A 1021 -35.56 -35.70 10.01
CA GLU A 1021 -36.34 -36.76 10.64
C GLU A 1021 -36.90 -36.40 12.03
N ASP A 1022 -36.20 -35.56 12.79
CA ASP A 1022 -36.62 -35.09 14.11
C ASP A 1022 -37.50 -33.82 14.09
N TYR A 1023 -37.82 -33.26 12.90
CA TYR A 1023 -38.55 -31.98 12.78
C TYR A 1023 -39.90 -32.02 13.51
N ALA A 1024 -40.07 -31.07 14.45
CA ALA A 1024 -41.25 -30.96 15.29
C ALA A 1024 -41.98 -29.64 15.05
N ALA A 1025 -42.97 -29.63 14.15
CA ALA A 1025 -43.72 -28.43 13.75
C ALA A 1025 -44.32 -27.60 14.91
N HIS A 1026 -44.64 -28.25 16.04
CA HIS A 1026 -45.16 -27.62 17.26
C HIS A 1026 -44.09 -26.97 18.17
N LYS A 1027 -42.79 -27.16 17.86
CA LYS A 1027 -41.64 -26.53 18.54
C LYS A 1027 -40.78 -25.68 17.61
N ARG A 1028 -40.80 -25.96 16.30
CA ARG A 1028 -39.86 -25.45 15.29
C ARG A 1028 -38.40 -25.83 15.56
N ASP A 1029 -38.17 -26.81 16.42
CA ASP A 1029 -36.90 -27.54 16.49
C ASP A 1029 -36.66 -28.33 15.20
N ASP A 1030 -35.37 -28.45 14.83
CA ASP A 1030 -34.88 -29.18 13.65
C ASP A 1030 -35.54 -28.73 12.32
N ASP A 1031 -35.94 -27.46 12.23
CA ASP A 1031 -36.61 -26.84 11.08
C ASP A 1031 -35.67 -26.63 9.88
N ILE A 1032 -35.32 -27.73 9.21
CA ILE A 1032 -34.43 -27.77 8.04
C ILE A 1032 -34.89 -28.83 7.02
N ALA A 1033 -34.84 -28.48 5.74
CA ALA A 1033 -35.10 -29.38 4.64
C ALA A 1033 -34.09 -29.16 3.48
N VAL A 1034 -33.78 -30.24 2.77
CA VAL A 1034 -33.10 -30.17 1.46
C VAL A 1034 -34.08 -30.46 0.33
N VAL A 1035 -34.06 -29.60 -0.68
CA VAL A 1035 -34.94 -29.70 -1.86
C VAL A 1035 -34.08 -30.10 -3.05
N LYS A 1036 -34.42 -31.22 -3.66
CA LYS A 1036 -33.76 -31.72 -4.86
C LYS A 1036 -34.48 -31.23 -6.12
N LEU A 1037 -33.74 -30.60 -7.02
CA LEU A 1037 -34.25 -30.10 -8.29
C LEU A 1037 -34.33 -31.25 -9.32
N SER A 1038 -35.35 -31.19 -10.19
CA SER A 1038 -35.55 -32.15 -11.29
C SER A 1038 -34.45 -32.13 -12.35
N ALA A 1039 -33.80 -30.98 -12.53
CA ALA A 1039 -32.68 -30.77 -13.45
C ALA A 1039 -31.70 -29.75 -12.84
N PRO A 1040 -30.39 -29.87 -13.13
CA PRO A 1040 -29.38 -28.97 -12.57
C PRO A 1040 -29.60 -27.51 -12.99
N VAL A 1041 -29.23 -26.62 -12.08
CA VAL A 1041 -29.01 -25.20 -12.31
C VAL A 1041 -27.66 -25.05 -13.01
N ILE A 1042 -27.67 -24.24 -14.07
CA ILE A 1042 -26.45 -23.82 -14.79
C ILE A 1042 -25.89 -22.64 -14.00
N PHE A 1043 -24.64 -22.73 -13.54
CA PHE A 1043 -24.05 -21.62 -12.78
C PHE A 1043 -23.65 -20.46 -13.69
N SER A 1044 -23.88 -19.24 -13.21
CA SER A 1044 -23.50 -17.97 -13.84
C SER A 1044 -23.25 -16.92 -12.77
N ASP A 1045 -22.75 -15.73 -13.16
CA ASP A 1045 -22.61 -14.55 -12.29
C ASP A 1045 -23.88 -14.24 -11.47
N GLU A 1046 -25.07 -14.59 -11.98
CA GLU A 1046 -26.35 -14.28 -11.37
C GLU A 1046 -26.94 -15.42 -10.54
N VAL A 1047 -26.50 -16.66 -10.76
CA VAL A 1047 -27.06 -17.87 -10.14
C VAL A 1047 -25.95 -18.87 -9.85
N HIS A 1048 -25.49 -18.97 -8.61
CA HIS A 1048 -24.55 -20.01 -8.18
C HIS A 1048 -24.58 -20.23 -6.66
N ARG A 1049 -23.93 -21.29 -6.18
CA ARG A 1049 -24.05 -21.74 -4.78
C ARG A 1049 -23.39 -20.83 -3.75
N VAL A 1050 -23.96 -20.82 -2.53
CA VAL A 1050 -23.33 -20.28 -1.30
C VAL A 1050 -22.28 -21.26 -0.77
N CYS A 1051 -21.35 -20.82 0.07
CA CYS A 1051 -20.52 -21.75 0.84
C CYS A 1051 -21.27 -22.26 2.09
N LEU A 1052 -21.15 -23.55 2.38
CA LEU A 1052 -21.50 -24.10 3.69
C LEU A 1052 -20.30 -23.96 4.65
N PRO A 1053 -20.52 -23.56 5.92
CA PRO A 1053 -19.48 -23.55 6.95
C PRO A 1053 -19.03 -24.97 7.34
N ASP A 1054 -17.92 -25.05 8.07
CA ASP A 1054 -17.50 -26.27 8.75
C ASP A 1054 -18.35 -26.49 10.03
N ALA A 1055 -18.51 -27.73 10.49
CA ALA A 1055 -19.41 -28.03 11.61
C ALA A 1055 -18.99 -27.35 12.93
N THR A 1056 -17.69 -27.08 13.09
CA THR A 1056 -17.12 -26.39 14.26
C THR A 1056 -17.14 -24.86 14.14
N PHE A 1057 -17.82 -24.28 13.15
CA PHE A 1057 -17.90 -22.83 12.98
C PHE A 1057 -18.97 -22.23 13.90
N GLU A 1058 -18.62 -21.12 14.56
CA GLU A 1058 -19.57 -20.29 15.30
C GLU A 1058 -19.48 -18.82 14.86
N ALA A 1059 -20.64 -18.17 14.80
CA ALA A 1059 -20.74 -16.72 14.69
C ALA A 1059 -20.78 -16.15 16.11
N LEU A 1060 -19.98 -15.12 16.38
CA LEU A 1060 -19.95 -14.45 17.67
C LEU A 1060 -21.14 -13.48 17.78
N PRO A 1061 -21.65 -13.16 18.98
CA PRO A 1061 -22.57 -12.04 19.18
C PRO A 1061 -22.03 -10.75 18.55
N GLU A 1062 -22.92 -9.85 18.14
CA GLU A 1062 -22.61 -8.59 17.44
C GLU A 1062 -21.97 -8.78 16.04
N SER A 1063 -21.77 -10.02 15.56
CA SER A 1063 -21.31 -10.27 14.19
C SER A 1063 -22.33 -9.75 13.18
N LYS A 1064 -21.85 -8.93 12.23
CA LYS A 1064 -22.64 -8.45 11.09
C LYS A 1064 -22.98 -9.57 10.12
N VAL A 1065 -24.26 -9.72 9.82
CA VAL A 1065 -24.82 -10.76 8.97
C VAL A 1065 -25.92 -10.17 8.09
N PHE A 1066 -26.20 -10.79 6.95
CA PHE A 1066 -27.26 -10.36 6.03
C PHE A 1066 -28.33 -11.45 5.92
N VAL A 1067 -29.59 -11.02 5.90
CA VAL A 1067 -30.75 -11.84 5.51
C VAL A 1067 -31.39 -11.24 4.26
N THR A 1068 -31.89 -12.10 3.38
CA THR A 1068 -32.45 -11.71 2.08
C THR A 1068 -33.68 -12.54 1.72
N GLY A 1069 -34.63 -11.93 1.03
CA GLY A 1069 -35.86 -12.58 0.59
C GLY A 1069 -36.91 -11.65 -0.03
N TRP A 1070 -38.09 -12.21 -0.26
CA TRP A 1070 -39.26 -11.52 -0.82
C TRP A 1070 -40.44 -11.52 0.17
N GLY A 1071 -40.16 -11.59 1.47
CA GLY A 1071 -41.17 -11.52 2.51
C GLY A 1071 -41.87 -10.17 2.61
N ALA A 1072 -42.99 -10.17 3.32
CA ALA A 1072 -43.84 -9.01 3.49
C ALA A 1072 -43.10 -7.86 4.19
N LEU A 1073 -43.14 -6.65 3.62
CA LEU A 1073 -42.45 -5.48 4.18
C LEU A 1073 -43.02 -5.00 5.54
N LYS A 1074 -44.17 -5.57 5.94
CA LYS A 1074 -44.89 -5.41 7.21
C LYS A 1074 -45.71 -6.69 7.43
N ALA A 1075 -45.96 -7.10 8.68
CA ALA A 1075 -46.78 -8.28 8.97
C ALA A 1075 -48.17 -8.20 8.29
N ASN A 1076 -48.66 -9.33 7.75
CA ASN A 1076 -49.86 -9.44 6.91
C ASN A 1076 -49.82 -8.60 5.61
N GLY A 1077 -48.64 -8.13 5.18
CA GLY A 1077 -48.45 -7.35 3.95
C GLY A 1077 -48.24 -8.21 2.69
N PRO A 1078 -48.34 -7.62 1.48
CA PRO A 1078 -48.04 -8.31 0.24
C PRO A 1078 -46.52 -8.51 0.04
N PHE A 1079 -46.16 -9.61 -0.62
CA PHE A 1079 -44.78 -9.92 -1.00
C PHE A 1079 -44.28 -8.97 -2.12
N PRO A 1080 -43.12 -8.29 -1.98
CA PRO A 1080 -42.53 -7.50 -3.05
C PRO A 1080 -42.04 -8.38 -4.22
N ASN A 1081 -42.19 -7.90 -5.45
CA ASN A 1081 -41.67 -8.60 -6.63
C ASN A 1081 -40.13 -8.63 -6.71
N THR A 1082 -39.46 -7.66 -6.08
CA THR A 1082 -37.99 -7.48 -6.14
C THR A 1082 -37.34 -7.81 -4.81
N LEU A 1083 -36.25 -8.58 -4.88
CA LEU A 1083 -35.49 -9.10 -3.73
C LEU A 1083 -35.04 -7.99 -2.78
N ARG A 1084 -35.18 -8.24 -1.47
CA ARG A 1084 -34.74 -7.37 -0.39
C ARG A 1084 -33.54 -7.92 0.36
N GLU A 1085 -32.83 -7.02 1.02
CA GLU A 1085 -31.67 -7.31 1.86
C GLU A 1085 -31.69 -6.42 3.11
N VAL A 1086 -31.13 -6.91 4.21
CA VAL A 1086 -30.90 -6.10 5.42
C VAL A 1086 -29.69 -6.62 6.20
N GLU A 1087 -28.88 -5.70 6.73
CA GLU A 1087 -27.80 -6.01 7.67
C GLU A 1087 -28.35 -6.05 9.10
N ILE A 1088 -28.13 -7.16 9.80
CA ILE A 1088 -28.50 -7.36 11.20
C ILE A 1088 -27.32 -7.95 12.00
N GLU A 1089 -27.50 -8.12 13.30
CA GLU A 1089 -26.47 -8.60 14.24
C GLU A 1089 -26.86 -9.92 14.90
N ILE A 1090 -25.89 -10.80 15.14
CA ILE A 1090 -26.09 -12.05 15.89
C ILE A 1090 -26.35 -11.75 17.37
N ILE A 1091 -27.39 -12.36 17.93
CA ILE A 1091 -27.79 -12.28 19.34
C ILE A 1091 -27.54 -13.65 19.98
N SER A 1092 -26.94 -13.69 21.19
CA SER A 1092 -26.69 -14.96 21.88
C SER A 1092 -27.99 -15.62 22.34
N ASN A 1093 -28.03 -16.95 22.35
CA ASN A 1093 -29.20 -17.70 22.80
C ASN A 1093 -29.51 -17.43 24.29
N ASP A 1094 -28.53 -17.04 25.10
CA ASP A 1094 -28.75 -16.62 26.50
C ASP A 1094 -29.58 -15.33 26.59
N ILE A 1095 -29.31 -14.34 25.73
CA ILE A 1095 -30.12 -13.12 25.60
C ILE A 1095 -31.48 -13.46 25.01
N CYS A 1096 -31.50 -14.29 23.96
CA CYS A 1096 -32.73 -14.68 23.30
C CYS A 1096 -33.69 -15.47 24.22
N ASN A 1097 -33.16 -16.24 25.17
CA ASN A 1097 -33.95 -16.99 26.15
C ASN A 1097 -34.30 -16.23 27.44
N GLN A 1098 -33.99 -14.93 27.54
CA GLN A 1098 -34.49 -14.13 28.66
C GLN A 1098 -36.02 -14.10 28.69
N VAL A 1099 -36.61 -14.03 29.88
CA VAL A 1099 -38.06 -14.17 30.14
C VAL A 1099 -38.91 -13.20 29.30
N HIS A 1100 -38.41 -12.00 29.02
CA HIS A 1100 -39.10 -10.99 28.21
C HIS A 1100 -38.82 -11.10 26.69
N VAL A 1101 -37.91 -11.97 26.27
CA VAL A 1101 -37.56 -12.24 24.86
C VAL A 1101 -38.28 -13.50 24.39
N TYR A 1102 -37.69 -14.70 24.49
CA TYR A 1102 -38.35 -15.98 24.18
C TYR A 1102 -38.40 -16.97 25.36
N GLY A 1103 -37.92 -16.60 26.55
CA GLY A 1103 -38.21 -17.31 27.81
C GLY A 1103 -37.80 -18.79 27.87
N GLY A 1104 -36.81 -19.22 27.08
CA GLY A 1104 -36.34 -20.61 27.02
C GLY A 1104 -36.71 -21.37 25.73
N ALA A 1105 -37.47 -20.76 24.82
CA ALA A 1105 -37.93 -21.43 23.59
C ALA A 1105 -36.87 -21.54 22.47
N VAL A 1106 -35.71 -20.87 22.57
CA VAL A 1106 -34.65 -20.91 21.54
C VAL A 1106 -33.64 -22.01 21.88
N SER A 1107 -33.70 -23.13 21.15
CA SER A 1107 -32.86 -24.30 21.42
C SER A 1107 -31.41 -24.14 20.95
N SER A 1108 -30.56 -25.14 21.21
CA SER A 1108 -29.18 -25.18 20.71
C SER A 1108 -29.07 -25.47 19.21
N GLY A 1109 -30.17 -25.90 18.57
CA GLY A 1109 -30.30 -26.04 17.13
C GLY A 1109 -30.69 -24.73 16.42
N MET A 1110 -30.92 -23.65 17.18
CA MET A 1110 -31.32 -22.32 16.69
C MET A 1110 -30.22 -21.28 16.93
N ILE A 1111 -30.30 -20.17 16.20
CA ILE A 1111 -29.49 -18.96 16.37
C ILE A 1111 -30.40 -17.73 16.18
N CYS A 1112 -30.22 -16.69 16.99
CA CYS A 1112 -30.97 -15.44 16.86
C CYS A 1112 -30.18 -14.38 16.10
N ALA A 1113 -30.87 -13.60 15.27
CA ALA A 1113 -30.29 -12.43 14.60
C ALA A 1113 -31.33 -11.31 14.45
N GLY A 1114 -30.91 -10.06 14.56
CA GLY A 1114 -31.80 -8.90 14.53
C GLY A 1114 -31.32 -7.80 15.46
N PHE A 1115 -32.25 -7.00 15.97
CA PHE A 1115 -32.00 -6.03 17.05
C PHE A 1115 -33.09 -6.15 18.11
N LEU A 1116 -32.74 -6.10 19.41
CA LEU A 1116 -33.75 -6.11 20.49
C LEU A 1116 -34.71 -4.90 20.42
N LYS A 1117 -34.30 -3.80 19.77
CA LYS A 1117 -35.15 -2.63 19.49
C LYS A 1117 -36.12 -2.83 18.30
N GLY A 1118 -36.16 -4.03 17.71
CA GLY A 1118 -36.98 -4.35 16.55
C GLY A 1118 -36.54 -3.63 15.26
N LYS A 1119 -37.53 -3.25 14.46
CA LYS A 1119 -37.47 -2.61 13.13
C LYS A 1119 -36.90 -3.46 11.99
N LEU A 1120 -35.68 -3.98 12.14
CA LEU A 1120 -34.96 -4.70 11.08
C LEU A 1120 -34.91 -6.19 11.39
N ASP A 1121 -35.60 -6.98 10.57
CA ASP A 1121 -35.87 -8.39 10.80
C ASP A 1121 -36.32 -9.08 9.49
N ALA A 1122 -36.46 -10.41 9.51
CA ALA A 1122 -37.17 -11.16 8.47
C ALA A 1122 -38.69 -11.18 8.72
N CYS A 1123 -39.50 -11.48 7.70
CA CYS A 1123 -40.96 -11.54 7.84
C CYS A 1123 -41.60 -12.70 7.06
N GLU A 1124 -42.94 -12.78 7.08
CA GLU A 1124 -43.73 -13.78 6.37
C GLU A 1124 -43.34 -13.85 4.88
N GLY A 1125 -42.95 -15.02 4.39
CA GLY A 1125 -42.41 -15.25 3.04
C GLY A 1125 -40.87 -15.34 2.96
N ASP A 1126 -40.13 -14.72 3.89
CA ASP A 1126 -38.67 -14.88 3.96
C ASP A 1126 -38.25 -16.27 4.50
N SER A 1127 -39.17 -17.00 5.14
CA SER A 1127 -39.02 -18.37 5.63
C SER A 1127 -38.24 -19.27 4.67
N GLY A 1128 -37.24 -20.00 5.18
CA GLY A 1128 -36.34 -20.81 4.36
C GLY A 1128 -35.23 -20.04 3.63
N GLY A 1129 -35.27 -18.70 3.66
CA GLY A 1129 -34.24 -17.82 3.11
C GLY A 1129 -32.91 -17.85 3.88
N PRO A 1130 -31.83 -17.36 3.27
CA PRO A 1130 -30.48 -17.41 3.84
C PRO A 1130 -30.22 -16.36 4.92
N LEU A 1131 -29.55 -16.76 6.01
CA LEU A 1131 -28.77 -15.87 6.86
C LEU A 1131 -27.27 -16.12 6.60
N VAL A 1132 -26.58 -15.13 6.06
CA VAL A 1132 -25.19 -15.25 5.57
C VAL A 1132 -24.21 -14.31 6.27
N ILE A 1133 -22.99 -14.81 6.48
CA ILE A 1133 -21.87 -14.05 7.08
C ILE A 1133 -20.67 -13.98 6.11
N PRO A 1134 -19.97 -12.84 6.00
CA PRO A 1134 -18.70 -12.77 5.29
C PRO A 1134 -17.54 -13.36 6.11
N ARG A 1135 -16.67 -14.15 5.48
CA ARG A 1135 -15.31 -14.47 5.96
C ARG A 1135 -14.34 -14.49 4.76
N ASP A 1136 -13.03 -14.63 5.03
CA ASP A 1136 -11.99 -14.91 4.01
C ASP A 1136 -12.08 -14.05 2.70
N GLY A 1137 -12.22 -12.72 2.80
CA GLY A 1137 -12.09 -11.82 1.64
C GLY A 1137 -13.35 -11.59 0.80
N ASN A 1138 -14.52 -11.48 1.43
CA ASN A 1138 -15.87 -11.47 0.82
C ASN A 1138 -16.32 -12.85 0.28
N ILE A 1139 -15.99 -13.94 0.97
CA ILE A 1139 -16.67 -15.23 0.78
C ILE A 1139 -17.83 -15.30 1.78
N TRP A 1140 -19.04 -15.50 1.26
CA TRP A 1140 -20.26 -15.61 2.04
C TRP A 1140 -20.58 -17.05 2.41
N TYR A 1141 -20.92 -17.27 3.68
CA TYR A 1141 -21.25 -18.58 4.25
C TYR A 1141 -22.66 -18.57 4.83
N LEU A 1142 -23.44 -19.59 4.52
CA LEU A 1142 -24.79 -19.80 5.05
C LEU A 1142 -24.72 -20.35 6.49
N ILE A 1143 -25.09 -19.55 7.47
CA ILE A 1143 -24.99 -19.89 8.90
C ILE A 1143 -26.34 -20.08 9.58
N GLY A 1144 -27.40 -19.52 9.01
CA GLY A 1144 -28.77 -19.67 9.46
C GLY A 1144 -29.74 -19.80 8.29
N ILE A 1145 -30.94 -20.30 8.58
CA ILE A 1145 -32.09 -20.36 7.67
C ILE A 1145 -33.24 -19.65 8.39
N VAL A 1146 -33.97 -18.74 7.73
CA VAL A 1146 -35.13 -18.07 8.34
C VAL A 1146 -36.17 -19.12 8.78
N SER A 1147 -36.53 -19.15 10.06
CA SER A 1147 -37.37 -20.21 10.63
C SER A 1147 -38.63 -19.67 11.31
N TRP A 1148 -38.52 -18.80 12.32
CA TRP A 1148 -39.70 -18.21 12.97
C TRP A 1148 -39.40 -16.90 13.71
N GLY A 1149 -40.45 -16.21 14.13
CA GLY A 1149 -40.41 -14.99 14.95
C GLY A 1149 -41.78 -14.76 15.61
N MET A 1150 -41.87 -13.76 16.49
CA MET A 1150 -43.14 -13.33 17.08
C MET A 1150 -43.47 -11.93 16.60
N ASP A 1151 -44.31 -11.84 15.55
CA ASP A 1151 -44.48 -10.63 14.73
C ASP A 1151 -43.19 -10.28 13.94
N CYS A 1152 -43.23 -9.29 13.04
CA CYS A 1152 -42.06 -8.91 12.25
C CYS A 1152 -41.39 -7.64 12.79
N GLY A 1153 -40.11 -7.71 13.18
CA GLY A 1153 -39.36 -6.52 13.61
C GLY A 1153 -39.86 -5.91 14.92
N LYS A 1154 -40.33 -6.73 15.84
CA LYS A 1154 -40.95 -6.30 17.10
C LYS A 1154 -39.94 -6.19 18.24
N GLU A 1155 -40.19 -5.25 19.15
CA GLU A 1155 -39.29 -5.02 20.29
C GLU A 1155 -39.21 -6.27 21.18
N ASN A 1156 -37.99 -6.66 21.54
CA ASN A 1156 -37.64 -7.88 22.25
C ASN A 1156 -38.14 -9.17 21.57
N LYS A 1157 -38.31 -9.18 20.24
CA LYS A 1157 -38.71 -10.37 19.44
C LYS A 1157 -37.90 -10.43 18.13
N PRO A 1158 -36.56 -10.63 18.19
CA PRO A 1158 -35.73 -10.77 16.99
C PRO A 1158 -36.00 -12.09 16.27
N GLY A 1159 -35.78 -12.17 14.97
CA GLY A 1159 -35.89 -13.40 14.19
C GLY A 1159 -35.04 -14.55 14.71
N VAL A 1160 -35.61 -15.76 14.64
CA VAL A 1160 -35.00 -17.03 15.02
C VAL A 1160 -34.74 -17.87 13.76
N TYR A 1161 -33.53 -18.41 13.68
CA TYR A 1161 -32.99 -19.06 12.49
C TYR A 1161 -32.45 -20.45 12.83
N THR A 1162 -32.58 -21.41 11.92
CA THR A 1162 -32.04 -22.77 12.12
C THR A 1162 -30.51 -22.74 11.96
N LYS A 1163 -29.75 -23.10 13.01
CA LYS A 1163 -28.27 -22.98 13.07
C LYS A 1163 -27.59 -24.01 12.16
N VAL A 1164 -27.25 -23.62 10.93
CA VAL A 1164 -26.80 -24.54 9.85
C VAL A 1164 -25.59 -25.40 10.23
N THR A 1165 -24.70 -24.91 11.09
CA THR A 1165 -23.53 -25.70 11.55
C THR A 1165 -23.90 -26.90 12.40
N ARG A 1166 -25.03 -26.88 13.13
CA ARG A 1166 -25.57 -28.01 13.89
C ARG A 1166 -25.93 -29.21 13.00
N TYR A 1167 -26.37 -28.93 11.77
CA TYR A 1167 -26.91 -29.90 10.82
C TYR A 1167 -25.91 -30.25 9.70
N ARG A 1168 -24.64 -29.82 9.82
CA ARG A 1168 -23.67 -29.92 8.72
C ARG A 1168 -23.44 -31.36 8.24
N ASP A 1169 -23.44 -32.32 9.16
CA ASP A 1169 -23.35 -33.75 8.86
C ASP A 1169 -24.66 -34.35 8.33
N TRP A 1170 -25.82 -33.85 8.78
CA TRP A 1170 -27.13 -34.24 8.23
C TRP A 1170 -27.24 -33.82 6.77
N ILE A 1171 -26.93 -32.55 6.45
CA ILE A 1171 -26.89 -32.02 5.08
C ILE A 1171 -25.99 -32.91 4.21
N LYS A 1172 -24.79 -33.24 4.69
CA LYS A 1172 -23.87 -34.15 3.99
C LYS A 1172 -24.49 -35.54 3.78
N SER A 1173 -25.13 -36.12 4.79
CA SER A 1173 -25.78 -37.44 4.70
C SER A 1173 -26.90 -37.52 3.64
N LYS A 1174 -27.57 -36.40 3.34
CA LYS A 1174 -28.64 -36.34 2.33
C LYS A 1174 -28.16 -35.93 0.94
N THR A 1175 -27.06 -35.17 0.85
CA THR A 1175 -26.67 -34.46 -0.39
C THR A 1175 -25.26 -34.76 -0.92
N ASP A 1176 -24.40 -35.36 -0.10
CA ASP A 1176 -22.95 -35.56 -0.32
C ASP A 1176 -22.12 -34.27 -0.49
N ILE A 1177 -22.60 -33.15 0.08
CA ILE A 1177 -21.97 -31.82 0.09
C ILE A 1177 -21.25 -31.57 1.42
#